data_AF-A0AAD7G1J4-F1
#
_entry.id   AF-A0AAD7G1J4-F1
#
_cell.length_a   1.000
_cell.length_b   1.000
_cell.length_c   1.000
_cell.angle_alpha   90.00
_cell.angle_beta   90.00
_cell.angle_gamma   90.00
#
_symmetry.space_group_name_H-M   'P 1'
#
loop_
_entity.id
_entity.type
_entity.pdbx_description
1 polymer ?
#
loop_
_entity_poly.entity_id
_entity_poly.type
_entity_poly.pdbx_seq_one_letter_code
_entity_poly.pdbx_strand_id
1 'polypeptide(L)'
;MKLNSHAFAFLILQAICVSAQTPLPKNGGINDDRPTYDNPEDAVYKAIEPKLKTRWTDDVAANPENAWQEYPRPLLRRDTWLNLNGVWEFQFANGADDVNDVPVNKTLNQRVLVPFCIESGLSGIAQQSTFNWYRREFDLPSTFTENVILHFAAVDYQATVFVNGQQVGNHTGGYDKFAFDITSHVAKNTTNEVILFIYDPTDSLDGNIPIGKQRKVPSHIFYTPCTGIWQTVSLEAVPRAEYITEISLRASADGTVNTTITTSANSSSPVSIAVLDPCDNSKTIFTANGTANVPFSFTVSPAPKTWTPDAPNLYNMTVTVGDDTAQTYTGFRTVERKEIDGVQRFVLNGKPMFQFGPLDQGYWPDGLHSAPSYEAMVSDLHYLKSLGMNFLRKHIKVEPDLFYYAADTMGLIIMQDMPALDLRAPTPDQQTEFERQLDIMVRSHMSFPSILTFMIYNEGWGQLDTAPEIEITPHLASILSGHQLINSVSGWNDWAQQKFNLSVGDYHDNHHYSSPQCGAPFYSIASTPNDPRRIGFQGEFGGVGVNTTIEHLWNDRDSIAGVNQTYEIDDNIEIWNYRALRVIEELREQTEMFNCNGGVYTQTTDVEGEVNGFLTYDREENHVDTEKWKTEIQALYDTFNKKVSGYQTKMSRQDLMM
;
A
#
# COMPACT_ATOMS: atom_id res chain seq x y z
N MET A 1 16.51 -33.93 30.10
CA MET A 1 15.96 -34.47 28.84
C MET A 1 15.53 -33.29 28.00
N LYS A 2 16.30 -32.98 26.94
CA LYS A 2 15.99 -31.91 25.98
C LYS A 2 14.85 -32.41 25.08
N LEU A 3 13.73 -31.71 25.04
CA LEU A 3 12.65 -31.94 24.07
C LEU A 3 12.74 -30.83 23.02
N ASN A 4 12.95 -31.25 21.77
CA ASN A 4 13.20 -30.40 20.61
C ASN A 4 11.97 -29.57 20.23
N SER A 5 12.19 -28.26 20.07
CA SER A 5 11.30 -27.22 19.58
C SER A 5 11.04 -27.25 18.06
N HIS A 6 11.17 -28.42 17.41
CA HIS A 6 11.00 -28.57 15.95
C HIS A 6 9.62 -29.09 15.52
N ALA A 7 8.71 -29.34 16.45
CA ALA A 7 7.46 -30.03 16.15
C ALA A 7 6.30 -29.13 15.67
N PHE A 8 6.35 -27.81 15.88
CA PHE A 8 5.26 -26.91 15.47
C PHE A 8 5.46 -26.28 14.09
N ALA A 9 6.70 -26.01 13.68
CA ALA A 9 7.00 -25.63 12.29
C ALA A 9 6.79 -26.80 11.30
N PHE A 10 6.78 -28.05 11.79
CA PHE A 10 6.63 -29.24 10.94
C PHE A 10 5.18 -29.53 10.51
N LEU A 11 4.16 -29.00 11.21
CA LEU A 11 2.76 -29.23 10.87
C LEU A 11 2.23 -28.34 9.75
N ILE A 12 2.91 -27.21 9.47
CA ILE A 12 2.63 -26.37 8.29
C ILE A 12 3.47 -26.83 7.08
N LEU A 13 4.66 -27.42 7.31
CA LEU A 13 5.55 -27.89 6.23
C LEU A 13 5.15 -29.23 5.58
N GLN A 14 4.28 -30.04 6.18
CA GLN A 14 3.92 -31.36 5.63
C GLN A 14 2.79 -31.36 4.58
N ALA A 15 2.20 -30.21 4.25
CA ALA A 15 1.20 -30.11 3.18
C ALA A 15 1.79 -29.86 1.78
N ILE A 16 3.09 -29.60 1.62
CA ILE A 16 3.66 -29.05 0.36
C ILE A 16 4.52 -30.05 -0.45
N CYS A 17 4.74 -31.27 0.03
CA CYS A 17 5.57 -32.26 -0.69
C CYS A 17 4.77 -33.48 -1.17
N VAL A 18 3.78 -33.25 -2.04
CA VAL A 18 3.36 -34.25 -3.02
C VAL A 18 3.33 -33.59 -4.38
N SER A 19 4.35 -33.86 -5.18
CA SER A 19 4.37 -33.62 -6.61
C SER A 19 3.31 -34.49 -7.29
N ALA A 20 2.11 -33.94 -7.44
CA ALA A 20 1.26 -34.29 -8.55
C ALA A 20 1.49 -33.23 -9.63
N GLN A 21 1.92 -33.67 -10.81
CA GLN A 21 1.79 -32.92 -12.06
C GLN A 21 0.29 -32.78 -12.41
N THR A 22 -0.48 -32.15 -11.53
CA THR A 22 -1.76 -31.57 -11.91
C THR A 22 -1.43 -30.35 -12.75
N PRO A 23 -1.87 -30.28 -14.02
CA PRO A 23 -1.77 -29.03 -14.75
C PRO A 23 -2.46 -27.97 -13.91
N LEU A 24 -1.78 -26.84 -13.65
CA LEU A 24 -2.38 -25.65 -13.09
C LEU A 24 -3.75 -25.45 -13.77
N PRO A 25 -4.85 -25.19 -13.05
CA PRO A 25 -6.09 -24.80 -13.73
C PRO A 25 -5.71 -23.59 -14.58
N LYS A 26 -5.96 -23.69 -15.89
CA LYS A 26 -5.36 -22.81 -16.91
C LYS A 26 -5.61 -21.31 -16.73
N ASN A 27 -6.43 -20.89 -15.76
CA ASN A 27 -6.90 -19.52 -15.56
C ASN A 27 -7.16 -19.20 -14.07
N GLY A 28 -6.39 -19.76 -13.14
CA GLY A 28 -6.66 -19.59 -11.71
C GLY A 28 -8.07 -20.04 -11.29
N GLY A 29 -8.67 -21.02 -11.99
CA GLY A 29 -10.03 -21.52 -11.71
C GLY A 29 -11.16 -20.92 -12.56
N ILE A 30 -10.88 -19.97 -13.46
CA ILE A 30 -11.86 -19.38 -14.37
C ILE A 30 -11.96 -20.21 -15.68
N ASN A 31 -13.08 -20.24 -16.39
CA ASN A 31 -13.14 -20.90 -17.71
C ASN A 31 -12.46 -20.02 -18.77
N ASP A 32 -11.68 -20.62 -19.69
CA ASP A 32 -11.10 -19.86 -20.83
C ASP A 32 -12.19 -19.62 -21.87
N ASP A 33 -13.11 -18.70 -21.55
CA ASP A 33 -14.22 -18.29 -22.39
C ASP A 33 -13.85 -17.04 -23.23
N ARG A 34 -12.54 -16.79 -23.38
CA ARG A 34 -12.05 -15.67 -24.19
C ARG A 34 -12.45 -15.88 -25.65
N PRO A 35 -12.91 -14.81 -26.32
CA PRO A 35 -13.11 -14.88 -27.76
C PRO A 35 -11.77 -15.15 -28.45
N THR A 36 -11.77 -16.14 -29.35
CA THR A 36 -10.66 -16.38 -30.27
C THR A 36 -10.96 -15.69 -31.60
N TYR A 37 -9.96 -15.03 -32.16
CA TYR A 37 -10.08 -14.30 -33.42
C TYR A 37 -9.19 -14.94 -34.47
N ASP A 38 -9.71 -15.12 -35.69
CA ASP A 38 -8.92 -15.62 -36.81
C ASP A 38 -7.87 -14.58 -37.26
N ASN A 39 -8.19 -13.29 -37.12
CA ASN A 39 -7.29 -12.17 -37.41
C ASN A 39 -7.10 -11.30 -36.15
N PRO A 40 -5.87 -10.91 -35.78
CA PRO A 40 -5.60 -10.01 -34.65
C PRO A 40 -6.32 -8.65 -34.68
N GLU A 41 -6.62 -8.15 -35.88
CA GLU A 41 -7.34 -6.89 -36.10
C GLU A 41 -8.81 -6.95 -35.63
N ASP A 42 -9.41 -8.14 -35.64
CA ASP A 42 -10.81 -8.33 -35.24
C ASP A 42 -10.96 -8.44 -33.70
N ALA A 43 -9.85 -8.47 -32.97
CA ALA A 43 -9.85 -8.65 -31.52
C ALA A 43 -10.46 -7.43 -30.81
N VAL A 44 -11.47 -7.70 -29.97
CA VAL A 44 -12.14 -6.71 -29.14
C VAL A 44 -12.00 -7.06 -27.68
N TYR A 45 -11.91 -6.04 -26.83
CA TYR A 45 -11.91 -6.26 -25.38
C TYR A 45 -13.25 -6.86 -24.95
N LYS A 46 -13.17 -7.83 -24.04
CA LYS A 46 -14.29 -8.38 -23.31
C LYS A 46 -13.79 -8.84 -21.94
N ALA A 47 -14.38 -8.31 -20.87
CA ALA A 47 -14.12 -8.82 -19.54
C ALA A 47 -14.44 -10.32 -19.47
N ILE A 48 -13.64 -11.07 -18.72
CA ILE A 48 -13.94 -12.44 -18.37
C ILE A 48 -14.72 -12.40 -17.06
N GLU A 49 -15.76 -13.22 -16.96
CA GLU A 49 -16.58 -13.29 -15.74
C GLU A 49 -15.69 -13.61 -14.53
N PRO A 50 -15.52 -12.69 -13.57
CA PRO A 50 -14.76 -12.95 -12.36
C PRO A 50 -15.45 -14.03 -11.51
N LYS A 51 -14.71 -14.67 -10.60
CA LYS A 51 -15.33 -15.62 -9.65
C LYS A 51 -16.32 -14.96 -8.70
N LEU A 52 -16.15 -13.67 -8.46
CA LEU A 52 -17.00 -12.82 -7.65
C LEU A 52 -16.93 -11.38 -8.19
N LYS A 53 -18.06 -10.70 -8.30
CA LYS A 53 -18.15 -9.33 -8.82
C LYS A 53 -18.40 -8.34 -7.71
N THR A 54 -17.88 -7.13 -7.87
CA THR A 54 -18.33 -5.98 -7.09
C THR A 54 -19.45 -5.25 -7.83
N ARG A 55 -20.18 -4.37 -7.14
CA ARG A 55 -21.13 -3.45 -7.80
C ARG A 55 -20.54 -2.55 -8.89
N TRP A 56 -19.22 -2.40 -8.98
CA TRP A 56 -18.56 -1.57 -10.00
C TRP A 56 -18.10 -2.36 -11.23
N THR A 57 -18.07 -3.70 -11.17
CA THR A 57 -17.48 -4.55 -12.22
C THR A 57 -18.09 -4.27 -13.60
N ASP A 58 -19.42 -4.30 -13.69
CA ASP A 58 -20.12 -4.24 -14.97
C ASP A 58 -20.02 -2.84 -15.62
N ASP A 59 -19.99 -1.78 -14.82
CA ASP A 59 -19.85 -0.40 -15.30
C ASP A 59 -18.46 -0.16 -15.91
N VAL A 60 -17.41 -0.68 -15.25
CA VAL A 60 -16.03 -0.62 -15.76
C VAL A 60 -15.89 -1.46 -17.02
N ALA A 61 -16.42 -2.69 -17.02
CA ALA A 61 -16.38 -3.57 -18.19
C ALA A 61 -17.13 -2.99 -19.40
N ALA A 62 -18.22 -2.26 -19.17
CA ALA A 62 -18.99 -1.59 -20.22
C ALA A 62 -18.30 -0.32 -20.76
N ASN A 63 -17.44 0.32 -19.96
CA ASN A 63 -16.78 1.59 -20.29
C ASN A 63 -15.26 1.51 -20.04
N PRO A 64 -14.53 0.61 -20.70
CA PRO A 64 -13.12 0.33 -20.40
C PRO A 64 -12.22 1.57 -20.56
N GLU A 65 -12.52 2.48 -21.49
CA GLU A 65 -11.76 3.71 -21.68
C GLU A 65 -11.87 4.71 -20.52
N ASN A 66 -12.81 4.50 -19.59
CA ASN A 66 -12.97 5.31 -18.38
C ASN A 66 -12.29 4.69 -17.16
N ALA A 67 -11.51 3.61 -17.31
CA ALA A 67 -10.78 3.01 -16.20
C ALA A 67 -9.75 4.01 -15.65
N TRP A 68 -9.85 4.35 -14.37
CA TRP A 68 -8.87 5.15 -13.62
C TRP A 68 -8.44 6.44 -14.35
N GLN A 69 -9.39 7.37 -14.55
CA GLN A 69 -9.18 8.63 -15.27
C GLN A 69 -8.59 9.75 -14.41
N GLU A 70 -8.45 9.53 -13.11
CA GLU A 70 -7.85 10.46 -12.17
C GLU A 70 -6.36 10.65 -12.44
N TYR A 71 -5.87 11.88 -12.23
CA TYR A 71 -4.45 12.17 -12.35
C TYR A 71 -3.65 11.44 -11.25
N PRO A 72 -2.67 10.59 -11.59
CA PRO A 72 -2.13 9.62 -10.64
C PRO A 72 -1.08 10.17 -9.67
N ARG A 73 -0.65 11.44 -9.78
CA ARG A 73 0.52 11.98 -9.05
C ARG A 73 0.18 13.20 -8.16
N PRO A 74 -0.63 13.05 -7.11
CA PRO A 74 -1.13 14.17 -6.31
C PRO A 74 -0.03 15.01 -5.64
N LEU A 75 1.16 14.46 -5.39
CA LEU A 75 2.32 15.18 -4.83
C LEU A 75 3.13 15.99 -5.86
N LEU A 76 2.89 15.80 -7.15
CA LEU A 76 3.54 16.53 -8.23
C LEU A 76 2.60 16.57 -9.43
N ARG A 77 1.72 17.56 -9.45
CA ARG A 77 0.64 17.68 -10.43
C ARG A 77 0.90 18.75 -11.48
N ARG A 78 0.66 18.37 -12.73
CA ARG A 78 0.52 19.25 -13.89
C ARG A 78 -0.83 19.01 -14.57
N ASP A 79 -1.34 20.04 -15.23
CA ASP A 79 -2.60 19.91 -15.99
C ASP A 79 -2.37 19.43 -17.44
N THR A 80 -1.13 19.50 -17.95
CA THR A 80 -0.79 19.04 -19.31
C THR A 80 -0.33 17.57 -19.28
N TRP A 81 -1.31 16.67 -19.26
CA TRP A 81 -1.07 15.23 -19.22
C TRP A 81 -2.05 14.48 -20.14
N LEU A 82 -1.75 13.22 -20.43
CA LEU A 82 -2.62 12.29 -21.15
C LEU A 82 -2.67 10.96 -20.40
N ASN A 83 -3.87 10.46 -20.14
CA ASN A 83 -4.06 9.13 -19.60
C ASN A 83 -3.91 8.07 -20.70
N LEU A 84 -3.12 7.02 -20.43
CA LEU A 84 -2.95 5.87 -21.33
C LEU A 84 -3.59 4.58 -20.75
N ASN A 85 -4.49 4.68 -19.77
CA ASN A 85 -5.36 3.59 -19.36
C ASN A 85 -6.45 3.33 -20.40
N GLY A 86 -7.09 2.17 -20.32
CA GLY A 86 -8.06 1.68 -21.31
C GLY A 86 -7.58 0.39 -21.97
N VAL A 87 -8.12 0.08 -23.14
CA VAL A 87 -7.80 -1.18 -23.82
C VAL A 87 -6.45 -1.10 -24.53
N TRP A 88 -5.57 -2.05 -24.21
CA TRP A 88 -4.29 -2.27 -24.90
C TRP A 88 -4.36 -3.56 -25.71
N GLU A 89 -3.48 -3.69 -26.70
CA GLU A 89 -3.20 -4.96 -27.35
C GLU A 89 -2.29 -5.81 -26.44
N PHE A 90 -2.49 -7.12 -26.47
CA PHE A 90 -1.77 -8.06 -25.62
C PHE A 90 -1.44 -9.36 -26.36
N GLN A 91 -0.31 -9.98 -26.00
CA GLN A 91 -0.03 -11.38 -26.27
C GLN A 91 0.94 -11.93 -25.22
N PHE A 92 0.87 -13.23 -24.95
CA PHE A 92 1.93 -13.92 -24.19
C PHE A 92 3.23 -13.96 -25.01
N ALA A 93 4.36 -13.86 -24.33
CA ALA A 93 5.66 -14.14 -24.93
C ALA A 93 6.08 -15.60 -24.68
N ASN A 94 6.94 -16.14 -25.52
CA ASN A 94 7.42 -17.52 -25.42
C ASN A 94 8.53 -17.69 -24.37
N GLY A 95 9.25 -16.60 -24.06
CA GLY A 95 10.33 -16.60 -23.07
C GLY A 95 11.14 -15.31 -23.10
N ALA A 96 12.20 -15.28 -22.29
CA ALA A 96 13.06 -14.11 -22.13
C ALA A 96 13.71 -13.62 -23.44
N ASP A 97 14.02 -14.53 -24.37
CA ASP A 97 14.69 -14.19 -25.63
C ASP A 97 13.80 -13.39 -26.59
N ASP A 98 12.47 -13.43 -26.42
CA ASP A 98 11.51 -12.72 -27.27
C ASP A 98 11.75 -11.21 -27.22
N VAL A 99 12.31 -10.66 -26.12
CA VAL A 99 12.67 -9.23 -26.00
C VAL A 99 13.54 -8.73 -27.16
N ASN A 100 14.24 -9.62 -27.86
CA ASN A 100 15.08 -9.32 -29.01
C ASN A 100 14.31 -9.29 -30.36
N ASP A 101 13.06 -9.76 -30.43
CA ASP A 101 12.15 -9.71 -31.58
C ASP A 101 10.88 -8.92 -31.23
N VAL A 102 11.08 -7.62 -31.00
CA VAL A 102 10.00 -6.70 -30.62
C VAL A 102 8.91 -6.68 -31.70
N PRO A 103 7.62 -6.80 -31.34
CA PRO A 103 6.50 -6.82 -32.29
C PRO A 103 6.15 -5.42 -32.83
N VAL A 104 7.14 -4.69 -33.36
CA VAL A 104 7.01 -3.34 -33.93
C VAL A 104 6.06 -3.36 -35.14
N ASN A 105 5.05 -2.48 -35.15
CA ASN A 105 4.01 -2.44 -36.19
C ASN A 105 3.28 -3.79 -36.41
N LYS A 106 3.22 -4.65 -35.38
CA LYS A 106 2.44 -5.89 -35.41
C LYS A 106 1.30 -5.80 -34.42
N THR A 107 0.08 -6.05 -34.88
CA THR A 107 -1.11 -6.13 -34.04
C THR A 107 -1.06 -7.40 -33.18
N LEU A 108 -1.17 -7.24 -31.86
CA LEU A 108 -1.20 -8.39 -30.95
C LEU A 108 -2.60 -9.02 -30.94
N ASN A 109 -2.65 -10.32 -30.67
CA ASN A 109 -3.85 -11.14 -30.91
C ASN A 109 -4.94 -11.05 -29.82
N GLN A 110 -4.69 -10.33 -28.71
CA GLN A 110 -5.65 -10.16 -27.62
C GLN A 110 -5.81 -8.68 -27.23
N ARG A 111 -6.78 -8.42 -26.35
CA ARG A 111 -7.04 -7.12 -25.76
C ARG A 111 -7.05 -7.25 -24.24
N VAL A 112 -6.33 -6.36 -23.57
CA VAL A 112 -6.22 -6.31 -22.11
C VAL A 112 -6.66 -4.94 -21.61
N LEU A 113 -7.41 -4.89 -20.52
CA LEU A 113 -7.77 -3.63 -19.87
C LEU A 113 -6.67 -3.22 -18.88
N VAL A 114 -6.00 -2.11 -19.18
CA VAL A 114 -5.01 -1.50 -18.28
C VAL A 114 -5.74 -0.46 -17.41
N PRO A 115 -5.54 -0.47 -16.07
CA PRO A 115 -4.41 -1.07 -15.37
C PRO A 115 -4.78 -2.29 -14.52
N PHE A 116 -5.46 -3.32 -15.05
CA PHE A 116 -5.79 -4.51 -14.25
C PHE A 116 -4.80 -5.65 -14.46
N CYS A 117 -4.47 -6.34 -13.37
CA CYS A 117 -3.64 -7.55 -13.37
C CYS A 117 -4.17 -8.59 -14.38
N ILE A 118 -3.30 -9.25 -15.15
CA ILE A 118 -3.76 -10.19 -16.21
C ILE A 118 -4.53 -11.39 -15.67
N GLU A 119 -4.38 -11.72 -14.39
CA GLU A 119 -5.11 -12.79 -13.72
C GLU A 119 -6.55 -12.41 -13.35
N SER A 120 -6.85 -11.11 -13.35
CA SER A 120 -8.17 -10.59 -13.00
C SER A 120 -9.19 -10.76 -14.13
N GLY A 121 -10.47 -10.86 -13.79
CA GLY A 121 -11.55 -10.92 -14.79
C GLY A 121 -11.70 -9.59 -15.56
N LEU A 122 -11.53 -8.45 -14.88
CA LEU A 122 -11.59 -7.12 -15.51
C LEU A 122 -10.51 -6.92 -16.58
N SER A 123 -9.33 -7.53 -16.44
CA SER A 123 -8.30 -7.46 -17.48
C SER A 123 -8.75 -8.03 -18.83
N GLY A 124 -9.69 -8.97 -18.84
CA GLY A 124 -10.08 -9.72 -20.04
C GLY A 124 -9.11 -10.84 -20.43
N ILE A 125 -8.05 -11.08 -19.65
CA ILE A 125 -7.05 -12.14 -19.90
C ILE A 125 -7.26 -13.35 -18.97
N ALA A 126 -7.49 -13.10 -17.68
CA ALA A 126 -7.66 -14.08 -16.60
C ALA A 126 -6.69 -15.28 -16.65
N GLN A 127 -5.42 -15.05 -16.97
CA GLN A 127 -4.40 -16.09 -17.10
C GLN A 127 -3.08 -15.68 -16.47
N GLN A 128 -2.46 -16.60 -15.74
CA GLN A 128 -1.09 -16.44 -15.25
C GLN A 128 -0.10 -16.59 -16.40
N SER A 129 0.92 -15.74 -16.43
CA SER A 129 2.00 -15.84 -17.40
C SER A 129 3.26 -15.16 -16.88
N THR A 130 4.40 -15.81 -17.08
CA THR A 130 5.72 -15.29 -16.70
C THR A 130 6.20 -14.16 -17.62
N PHE A 131 5.85 -14.20 -18.92
CA PHE A 131 6.34 -13.24 -19.90
C PHE A 131 5.22 -12.73 -20.80
N ASN A 132 5.13 -11.41 -20.94
CA ASN A 132 3.98 -10.76 -21.56
C ASN A 132 4.39 -9.59 -22.45
N TRP A 133 3.70 -9.43 -23.58
CA TRP A 133 3.79 -8.27 -24.45
C TRP A 133 2.52 -7.42 -24.35
N TYR A 134 2.72 -6.12 -24.18
CA TYR A 134 1.67 -5.12 -24.27
C TYR A 134 2.00 -4.15 -25.40
N ARG A 135 0.99 -3.68 -26.12
CA ARG A 135 1.14 -2.63 -27.13
C ARG A 135 -0.03 -1.66 -27.08
N ARG A 136 0.25 -0.37 -27.20
CA ARG A 136 -0.77 0.67 -27.36
C ARG A 136 -0.31 1.74 -28.31
N GLU A 137 -1.22 2.16 -29.17
CA GLU A 137 -1.07 3.36 -29.98
C GLU A 137 -1.59 4.59 -29.24
N PHE A 138 -0.96 5.74 -29.49
CA PHE A 138 -1.37 7.02 -28.94
C PHE A 138 -1.00 8.19 -29.85
N ASP A 139 -1.84 9.22 -29.83
CA ASP A 139 -1.57 10.49 -30.49
C ASP A 139 -1.20 11.54 -29.45
N LEU A 140 -0.18 12.35 -29.74
CA LEU A 140 0.18 13.47 -28.87
C LEU A 140 -0.84 14.62 -29.03
N PRO A 141 -1.45 15.11 -27.94
CA PRO A 141 -2.30 16.29 -28.00
C PRO A 141 -1.52 17.51 -28.49
N SER A 142 -2.20 18.46 -29.14
CA SER A 142 -1.57 19.70 -29.62
C SER A 142 -0.91 20.55 -28.51
N THR A 143 -1.31 20.34 -27.25
CA THR A 143 -0.73 20.96 -26.06
C THR A 143 0.64 20.40 -25.68
N PHE A 144 1.04 19.23 -26.20
CA PHE A 144 2.35 18.61 -25.98
C PHE A 144 3.40 19.26 -26.89
N THR A 145 3.71 20.53 -26.62
CA THR A 145 4.64 21.32 -27.44
C THR A 145 6.11 21.08 -27.07
N GLU A 146 6.38 20.56 -25.89
CA GLU A 146 7.73 20.47 -25.29
C GLU A 146 8.22 19.02 -25.14
N ASN A 147 8.92 18.70 -24.04
CA ASN A 147 9.37 17.34 -23.77
C ASN A 147 8.19 16.47 -23.35
N VAL A 148 8.24 15.18 -23.69
CA VAL A 148 7.21 14.20 -23.38
C VAL A 148 7.79 13.13 -22.47
N ILE A 149 7.23 13.02 -21.27
CA ILE A 149 7.62 12.02 -20.29
C ILE A 149 6.55 10.94 -20.22
N LEU A 150 6.96 9.69 -20.40
CA LEU A 150 6.10 8.51 -20.21
C LEU A 150 6.26 8.00 -18.78
N HIS A 151 5.14 7.92 -18.07
CA HIS A 151 5.06 7.52 -16.68
C HIS A 151 4.33 6.19 -16.51
N PHE A 152 4.87 5.34 -15.63
CA PHE A 152 4.23 4.13 -15.13
C PHE A 152 4.15 4.25 -13.61
N ALA A 153 2.93 4.13 -13.07
CA ALA A 153 2.73 4.16 -11.62
C ALA A 153 3.20 2.86 -10.95
N ALA A 154 2.96 1.70 -11.58
CA ALA A 154 3.52 0.40 -11.19
C ALA A 154 3.33 -0.63 -12.32
N VAL A 155 4.31 -1.53 -12.47
CA VAL A 155 4.27 -2.68 -13.38
C VAL A 155 4.91 -3.87 -12.67
N ASP A 156 4.17 -4.97 -12.45
CA ASP A 156 4.73 -6.16 -11.80
C ASP A 156 5.27 -7.13 -12.89
N TYR A 157 6.57 -7.47 -12.94
CA TYR A 157 7.66 -7.03 -12.06
C TYR A 157 8.81 -6.29 -12.77
N GLN A 158 9.30 -6.85 -13.88
CA GLN A 158 10.35 -6.25 -14.70
C GLN A 158 9.77 -5.81 -16.04
N ALA A 159 10.00 -4.57 -16.42
CA ALA A 159 9.47 -4.01 -17.66
C ALA A 159 10.61 -3.49 -18.55
N THR A 160 10.63 -3.93 -19.81
CA THR A 160 11.41 -3.31 -20.88
C THR A 160 10.46 -2.52 -21.77
N VAL A 161 10.71 -1.22 -21.93
CA VAL A 161 9.80 -0.31 -22.64
C VAL A 161 10.41 0.13 -23.97
N PHE A 162 9.58 0.07 -25.02
CA PHE A 162 9.90 0.53 -26.36
C PHE A 162 8.89 1.59 -26.82
N VAL A 163 9.37 2.62 -27.51
CA VAL A 163 8.53 3.63 -28.17
C VAL A 163 8.91 3.67 -29.65
N ASN A 164 7.93 3.50 -30.53
CA ASN A 164 8.14 3.42 -31.98
C ASN A 164 9.27 2.44 -32.37
N GLY A 165 9.28 1.28 -31.72
CA GLY A 165 10.26 0.21 -31.91
C GLY A 165 11.66 0.44 -31.31
N GLN A 166 11.91 1.58 -30.65
CA GLN A 166 13.19 1.88 -30.00
C GLN A 166 13.09 1.68 -28.49
N GLN A 167 14.03 0.94 -27.90
CA GLN A 167 14.07 0.74 -26.44
C GLN A 167 14.39 2.05 -25.72
N VAL A 168 13.51 2.47 -24.81
CA VAL A 168 13.69 3.71 -24.03
C VAL A 168 14.22 3.44 -22.63
N GLY A 169 14.04 2.23 -22.09
CA GLY A 169 14.63 1.83 -20.81
C GLY A 169 14.07 0.53 -20.25
N ASN A 170 14.52 0.21 -19.03
CA ASN A 170 14.07 -0.94 -18.25
C ASN A 170 13.75 -0.51 -16.81
N HIS A 171 12.84 -1.22 -16.15
CA HIS A 171 12.52 -1.08 -14.73
C HIS A 171 12.46 -2.44 -14.04
N THR A 172 12.83 -2.46 -12.76
CA THR A 172 12.68 -3.62 -11.86
C THR A 172 12.04 -3.13 -10.58
N GLY A 173 10.87 -3.67 -10.25
CA GLY A 173 10.10 -3.26 -9.07
C GLY A 173 8.60 -3.25 -9.37
N GLY A 174 7.82 -3.99 -8.59
CA GLY A 174 6.38 -4.20 -8.82
C GLY A 174 5.48 -3.17 -8.15
N TYR A 175 6.03 -2.35 -7.25
CA TYR A 175 5.27 -1.45 -6.37
C TYR A 175 5.72 0.02 -6.47
N ASP A 176 6.68 0.33 -7.34
CA ASP A 176 7.26 1.66 -7.47
C ASP A 176 7.10 2.28 -8.86
N LYS A 177 7.05 3.61 -8.85
CA LYS A 177 6.87 4.43 -10.05
C LYS A 177 8.17 4.64 -10.80
N PHE A 178 8.09 4.63 -12.12
CA PHE A 178 9.21 4.96 -13.01
C PHE A 178 8.74 5.76 -14.23
N ALA A 179 9.70 6.41 -14.90
CA ALA A 179 9.40 7.25 -16.04
C ALA A 179 10.58 7.35 -17.02
N PHE A 180 10.26 7.62 -18.28
CA PHE A 180 11.24 7.82 -19.35
C PHE A 180 10.95 9.11 -20.12
N ASP A 181 11.99 9.89 -20.42
CA ASP A 181 11.89 10.95 -21.42
C ASP A 181 11.87 10.30 -22.82
N ILE A 182 10.72 10.39 -23.47
CA ILE A 182 10.49 9.79 -24.79
C ILE A 182 10.48 10.84 -25.91
N THR A 183 10.89 12.08 -25.62
CA THR A 183 10.82 13.22 -26.54
C THR A 183 11.49 12.94 -27.89
N SER A 184 12.65 12.27 -27.89
CA SER A 184 13.38 11.93 -29.12
C SER A 184 12.81 10.72 -29.87
N HIS A 185 11.88 9.99 -29.26
CA HIS A 185 11.31 8.75 -29.77
C HIS A 185 9.90 8.93 -30.34
N VAL A 186 9.25 10.07 -30.06
CA VAL A 186 7.89 10.38 -30.54
C VAL A 186 7.89 11.37 -31.69
N ALA A 187 6.90 11.23 -32.57
CA ALA A 187 6.61 12.16 -33.64
C ALA A 187 5.28 12.89 -33.38
N LYS A 188 5.25 14.18 -33.72
CA LYS A 188 4.05 15.03 -33.61
C LYS A 188 3.15 14.86 -34.82
N ASN A 189 1.84 14.97 -34.63
CA ASN A 189 0.80 14.85 -35.68
C ASN A 189 0.81 13.49 -36.40
N THR A 190 1.30 12.45 -35.74
CA THR A 190 1.28 11.07 -36.19
C THR A 190 0.98 10.18 -35.00
N THR A 191 0.45 9.00 -35.27
CA THR A 191 0.29 7.95 -34.27
C THR A 191 1.65 7.40 -33.86
N ASN A 192 1.85 7.28 -32.55
CA ASN A 192 3.00 6.67 -31.93
C ASN A 192 2.58 5.35 -31.29
N GLU A 193 3.52 4.44 -31.08
CA GLU A 193 3.29 3.20 -30.35
C GLU A 193 4.20 3.09 -29.13
N VAL A 194 3.65 2.56 -28.05
CA VAL A 194 4.38 2.08 -26.89
C VAL A 194 4.22 0.56 -26.80
N ILE A 195 5.32 -0.14 -26.61
CA ILE A 195 5.37 -1.60 -26.46
C ILE A 195 6.11 -1.93 -25.17
N LEU A 196 5.57 -2.84 -24.36
CA LEU A 196 6.23 -3.34 -23.16
C LEU A 196 6.47 -4.83 -23.26
N PHE A 197 7.65 -5.26 -22.88
CA PHE A 197 7.95 -6.64 -22.53
C PHE A 197 8.02 -6.74 -21.01
N ILE A 198 7.19 -7.59 -20.41
CA ILE A 198 7.12 -7.76 -18.96
C ILE A 198 7.55 -9.17 -18.58
N TYR A 199 8.42 -9.28 -17.57
CA TYR A 199 8.78 -10.51 -16.89
C TYR A 199 8.33 -10.45 -15.42
N ASP A 200 7.56 -11.45 -14.99
CA ASP A 200 7.17 -11.62 -13.61
C ASP A 200 7.42 -13.07 -13.15
N PRO A 201 8.41 -13.30 -12.26
CA PRO A 201 8.65 -14.62 -11.71
C PRO A 201 7.60 -15.05 -10.67
N THR A 202 6.82 -14.12 -10.11
CA THR A 202 5.97 -14.27 -8.93
C THR A 202 6.75 -14.98 -7.82
N ASP A 203 6.34 -16.17 -7.40
CA ASP A 203 6.92 -16.99 -6.34
C ASP A 203 7.91 -18.07 -6.83
N SER A 204 8.44 -17.94 -8.06
CA SER A 204 9.49 -18.84 -8.57
C SER A 204 10.67 -18.93 -7.59
N LEU A 205 11.28 -20.10 -7.48
CA LEU A 205 12.34 -20.37 -6.47
C LEU A 205 13.57 -19.47 -6.63
N ASP A 206 13.90 -19.11 -7.86
CA ASP A 206 15.00 -18.24 -8.28
C ASP A 206 14.57 -16.77 -8.46
N GLY A 207 13.32 -16.43 -8.15
CA GLY A 207 12.80 -15.07 -8.21
C GLY A 207 13.48 -14.15 -7.20
N ASN A 208 13.85 -12.95 -7.66
CA ASN A 208 14.42 -11.89 -6.83
C ASN A 208 13.45 -10.71 -6.70
N ILE A 209 12.38 -10.91 -5.93
CA ILE A 209 11.23 -10.01 -5.83
C ILE A 209 10.58 -10.09 -4.44
N PRO A 210 10.20 -8.95 -3.83
CA PRO A 210 9.21 -8.90 -2.75
C PRO A 210 7.81 -9.20 -3.28
N ILE A 211 7.25 -10.35 -2.90
CA ILE A 211 6.01 -10.89 -3.47
C ILE A 211 4.76 -10.58 -2.64
N GLY A 212 4.91 -10.19 -1.37
CA GLY A 212 3.82 -10.11 -0.42
C GLY A 212 3.06 -11.46 -0.31
N LYS A 213 1.74 -11.42 -0.49
CA LYS A 213 0.86 -12.61 -0.44
C LYS A 213 0.60 -13.30 -1.78
N GLN A 214 1.18 -12.80 -2.87
CA GLN A 214 0.97 -13.34 -4.22
C GLN A 214 1.53 -14.75 -4.36
N ARG A 215 0.74 -15.73 -4.81
CA ARG A 215 1.21 -17.11 -5.09
C ARG A 215 0.61 -17.64 -6.38
N LYS A 216 1.41 -18.36 -7.19
CA LYS A 216 0.90 -19.04 -8.40
C LYS A 216 -0.17 -20.07 -8.07
N VAL A 217 -0.06 -20.66 -6.88
CA VAL A 217 -1.07 -21.54 -6.30
C VAL A 217 -1.57 -20.91 -5.00
N PRO A 218 -2.67 -20.13 -5.05
CA PRO A 218 -3.26 -19.52 -3.86
C PRO A 218 -3.71 -20.56 -2.83
N SER A 219 -3.68 -20.20 -1.55
CA SER A 219 -4.15 -21.04 -0.46
C SER A 219 -4.36 -20.22 0.81
N HIS A 220 -5.56 -20.28 1.39
CA HIS A 220 -5.92 -19.61 2.65
C HIS A 220 -5.47 -18.13 2.69
N ILE A 221 -4.39 -17.80 3.42
CA ILE A 221 -3.84 -16.44 3.53
C ILE A 221 -2.98 -15.97 2.35
N PHE A 222 -2.79 -16.81 1.32
CA PHE A 222 -2.05 -16.50 0.10
C PHE A 222 -2.99 -16.42 -1.10
N TYR A 223 -2.85 -15.39 -1.92
CA TYR A 223 -3.86 -14.99 -2.89
C TYR A 223 -3.38 -15.08 -4.33
N THR A 224 -4.32 -14.91 -5.26
CA THR A 224 -4.08 -14.81 -6.71
C THR A 224 -3.02 -13.76 -7.01
N PRO A 225 -2.02 -14.04 -7.88
CA PRO A 225 -0.97 -13.08 -8.17
C PRO A 225 -1.48 -11.99 -9.12
N CYS A 226 -0.69 -10.92 -9.23
CA CYS A 226 -0.94 -9.81 -10.12
C CYS A 226 0.28 -9.58 -11.00
N THR A 227 0.17 -9.99 -12.26
CA THR A 227 1.22 -9.73 -13.25
C THR A 227 0.81 -8.57 -14.16
N GLY A 228 1.78 -7.76 -14.57
CA GLY A 228 1.62 -6.79 -15.65
C GLY A 228 1.42 -5.36 -15.16
N ILE A 229 0.81 -4.53 -16.02
CA ILE A 229 0.54 -3.12 -15.73
C ILE A 229 -0.67 -3.05 -14.80
N TRP A 230 -0.45 -2.81 -13.50
CA TRP A 230 -1.51 -2.80 -12.50
C TRP A 230 -1.77 -1.42 -11.85
N GLN A 231 -1.06 -0.38 -12.29
CA GLN A 231 -1.43 1.01 -12.00
C GLN A 231 -1.31 1.90 -13.25
N THR A 232 -1.82 3.13 -13.15
CA THR A 232 -1.97 4.05 -14.28
C THR A 232 -0.70 4.26 -15.11
N VAL A 233 -0.89 4.27 -16.44
CA VAL A 233 0.11 4.72 -17.41
C VAL A 233 -0.30 6.09 -17.94
N SER A 234 0.64 7.02 -18.05
CA SER A 234 0.32 8.38 -18.51
C SER A 234 1.49 9.05 -19.24
N LEU A 235 1.18 10.10 -19.99
CA LEU A 235 2.17 11.03 -20.54
C LEU A 235 2.04 12.39 -19.85
N GLU A 236 3.16 13.08 -19.66
CA GLU A 236 3.19 14.49 -19.26
C GLU A 236 4.01 15.31 -20.26
N ALA A 237 3.53 16.52 -20.56
CA ALA A 237 4.35 17.51 -21.23
C ALA A 237 5.10 18.35 -20.18
N VAL A 238 6.41 18.50 -20.35
CA VAL A 238 7.26 19.24 -19.43
C VAL A 238 8.22 20.19 -20.17
N PRO A 239 8.68 21.28 -19.52
CA PRO A 239 9.62 22.20 -20.14
C PRO A 239 10.91 21.57 -20.63
N ARG A 240 11.38 22.04 -21.77
CA ARG A 240 12.54 21.46 -22.47
C ARG A 240 13.86 21.67 -21.72
N ALA A 241 14.04 22.84 -21.13
CA ALA A 241 15.31 23.23 -20.53
C ALA A 241 15.56 22.53 -19.18
N GLU A 242 14.54 22.54 -18.31
CA GLU A 242 14.59 21.99 -16.96
C GLU A 242 13.15 21.82 -16.47
N TYR A 243 12.88 20.72 -15.77
CA TYR A 243 11.57 20.45 -15.18
C TYR A 243 11.73 19.71 -13.85
N ILE A 244 10.73 19.86 -12.98
CA ILE A 244 10.66 19.25 -11.66
C ILE A 244 10.36 17.76 -11.81
N THR A 245 11.25 16.91 -11.29
CA THR A 245 11.10 15.45 -11.29
C THR A 245 10.52 14.95 -9.98
N GLU A 246 10.79 15.66 -8.87
CA GLU A 246 10.34 15.28 -7.53
C GLU A 246 10.16 16.52 -6.65
N ILE A 247 9.12 16.49 -5.82
CA ILE A 247 8.90 17.44 -4.73
C ILE A 247 8.84 16.60 -3.45
N SER A 248 9.95 16.59 -2.69
CA SER A 248 10.00 15.96 -1.38
C SER A 248 9.73 17.03 -0.33
N LEU A 249 8.65 16.90 0.45
CA LEU A 249 8.24 17.90 1.42
C LEU A 249 7.78 17.25 2.73
N ARG A 250 8.19 17.82 3.86
CA ARG A 250 7.80 17.36 5.19
C ARG A 250 7.52 18.57 6.09
N ALA A 251 6.28 18.68 6.56
CA ALA A 251 5.78 19.86 7.27
C ALA A 251 5.44 19.53 8.72
N SER A 252 6.12 20.19 9.66
CA SER A 252 5.94 20.04 11.11
C SER A 252 4.83 20.94 11.64
N ALA A 253 4.26 20.59 12.79
CA ALA A 253 3.12 21.27 13.39
C ALA A 253 3.35 22.77 13.73
N ASP A 254 4.61 23.19 13.83
CA ASP A 254 5.02 24.57 14.11
C ASP A 254 5.05 25.47 12.85
N GLY A 255 4.75 24.91 11.67
CA GLY A 255 4.82 25.59 10.38
C GLY A 255 6.14 25.41 9.64
N THR A 256 7.12 24.71 10.22
CA THR A 256 8.40 24.42 9.57
C THR A 256 8.22 23.39 8.46
N VAL A 257 8.68 23.72 7.26
CA VAL A 257 8.72 22.82 6.10
C VAL A 257 10.17 22.54 5.75
N ASN A 258 10.53 21.26 5.69
CA ASN A 258 11.81 20.80 5.14
C ASN A 258 11.53 20.22 3.75
N THR A 259 12.24 20.71 2.73
CA THR A 259 11.97 20.30 1.36
C THR A 259 13.23 20.19 0.51
N THR A 260 13.15 19.33 -0.49
CA THR A 260 14.08 19.23 -1.61
C THR A 260 13.25 19.18 -2.89
N ILE A 261 13.55 20.08 -3.84
CA ILE A 261 12.94 20.08 -5.17
C ILE A 261 13.97 19.55 -6.15
N THR A 262 13.72 18.37 -6.72
CA THR A 262 14.63 17.71 -7.67
C THR A 262 14.22 18.04 -9.10
N THR A 263 15.20 18.24 -9.99
CA THR A 263 14.96 18.67 -11.37
C THR A 263 15.75 17.84 -12.38
N SER A 264 15.27 17.73 -13.61
CA SER A 264 15.89 16.97 -14.70
C SER A 264 17.30 17.43 -15.09
N ALA A 265 17.61 18.72 -14.95
CA ALA A 265 18.90 19.27 -15.34
C ALA A 265 20.00 19.13 -14.26
N ASN A 266 19.66 18.63 -13.06
CA ASN A 266 20.55 18.59 -11.88
C ASN A 266 21.29 19.93 -11.62
N SER A 267 20.68 21.06 -12.00
CA SER A 267 21.21 22.41 -11.81
C SER A 267 20.79 23.04 -10.48
N SER A 268 21.53 24.04 -10.03
CA SER A 268 21.16 24.86 -8.86
C SER A 268 20.23 26.02 -9.25
N SER A 269 19.13 25.71 -9.93
CA SER A 269 18.17 26.72 -10.39
C SER A 269 17.36 27.30 -9.23
N PRO A 270 16.96 28.59 -9.28
CA PRO A 270 16.07 29.18 -8.27
C PRO A 270 14.72 28.46 -8.22
N VAL A 271 14.28 28.17 -7.00
CA VAL A 271 12.95 27.60 -6.70
C VAL A 271 12.10 28.68 -6.05
N SER A 272 10.84 28.82 -6.48
CA SER A 272 9.82 29.58 -5.75
C SER A 272 8.68 28.67 -5.31
N ILE A 273 8.22 28.84 -4.08
CA ILE A 273 7.09 28.08 -3.51
C ILE A 273 6.06 29.08 -3.00
N ALA A 274 4.80 28.89 -3.40
CA ALA A 274 3.65 29.63 -2.89
C ALA A 274 2.72 28.67 -2.13
N VAL A 275 2.46 28.94 -0.85
CA VAL A 275 1.49 28.21 -0.04
C VAL A 275 0.14 28.90 -0.14
N LEU A 276 -0.92 28.15 -0.42
CA LEU A 276 -2.25 28.67 -0.72
C LEU A 276 -3.18 28.59 0.49
N ASP A 277 -4.18 29.48 0.54
CA ASP A 277 -5.22 29.48 1.57
C ASP A 277 -6.11 28.24 1.40
N PRO A 278 -6.28 27.37 2.42
CA PRO A 278 -7.09 26.16 2.30
C PRO A 278 -8.58 26.45 2.07
N CYS A 279 -9.05 27.68 2.33
CA CYS A 279 -10.42 28.10 2.04
C CYS A 279 -10.56 28.78 0.67
N ASP A 280 -9.47 29.20 0.04
CA ASP A 280 -9.44 29.86 -1.26
C ASP A 280 -8.07 29.69 -1.94
N ASN A 281 -7.96 28.65 -2.79
CA ASN A 281 -6.72 28.34 -3.48
C ASN A 281 -6.23 29.44 -4.45
N SER A 282 -7.02 30.48 -4.73
CA SER A 282 -6.54 31.63 -5.51
C SER A 282 -5.65 32.59 -4.71
N LYS A 283 -5.66 32.47 -3.37
CA LYS A 283 -4.96 33.36 -2.46
C LYS A 283 -3.70 32.71 -1.90
N THR A 284 -2.55 33.30 -2.21
CA THR A 284 -1.28 32.94 -1.57
C THR A 284 -1.22 33.51 -0.15
N ILE A 285 -0.92 32.66 0.83
CA ILE A 285 -0.77 33.05 2.25
C ILE A 285 0.70 33.12 2.68
N PHE A 286 1.60 32.45 1.96
CA PHE A 286 3.04 32.48 2.25
C PHE A 286 3.84 32.18 0.98
N THR A 287 5.05 32.73 0.89
CA THR A 287 5.99 32.43 -0.20
C THR A 287 7.37 32.10 0.37
N ALA A 288 8.03 31.09 -0.20
CA ALA A 288 9.41 30.75 0.08
C ALA A 288 10.24 30.70 -1.20
N ASN A 289 11.55 30.86 -1.07
CA ASN A 289 12.49 30.65 -2.16
C ASN A 289 13.57 29.66 -1.70
N GLY A 290 14.12 28.91 -2.65
CA GLY A 290 15.19 27.95 -2.42
C GLY A 290 16.00 27.71 -3.68
N THR A 291 16.75 26.61 -3.67
CA THR A 291 17.60 26.20 -4.80
C THR A 291 17.30 24.74 -5.12
N ALA A 292 17.11 24.43 -6.39
CA ALA A 292 16.86 23.07 -6.85
C ALA A 292 18.02 22.14 -6.50
N ASN A 293 17.70 20.87 -6.23
CA ASN A 293 18.63 19.79 -5.87
C ASN A 293 19.43 20.02 -4.58
N VAL A 294 19.01 20.99 -3.75
CA VAL A 294 19.61 21.28 -2.44
C VAL A 294 18.51 21.25 -1.38
N PRO A 295 18.68 20.53 -0.25
CA PRO A 295 17.74 20.60 0.85
C PRO A 295 17.68 22.01 1.45
N PHE A 296 16.48 22.55 1.65
CA PHE A 296 16.27 23.81 2.35
C PHE A 296 15.02 23.78 3.23
N SER A 297 14.90 24.75 4.13
CA SER A 297 13.76 24.87 5.02
C SER A 297 13.22 26.30 5.11
N PHE A 298 11.93 26.41 5.40
CA PHE A 298 11.24 27.67 5.66
C PHE A 298 10.13 27.44 6.68
N THR A 299 9.67 28.52 7.34
CA THR A 299 8.60 28.45 8.34
C THR A 299 7.43 29.31 7.91
N VAL A 300 6.27 28.70 7.72
CA VAL A 300 5.02 29.40 7.40
C VAL A 300 4.53 30.12 8.66
N SER A 301 4.32 31.43 8.58
CA SER A 301 3.91 32.27 9.72
C SER A 301 2.70 33.15 9.37
N PRO A 302 1.67 33.23 10.24
CA PRO A 302 1.52 32.50 11.50
C PRO A 302 1.40 30.98 11.28
N ALA A 303 1.67 30.20 12.33
CA ALA A 303 1.64 28.74 12.26
C ALA A 303 0.30 28.23 11.66
N PRO A 304 0.33 27.37 10.63
CA PRO A 304 -0.87 26.82 10.01
C PRO A 304 -1.68 25.95 10.98
N LYS A 305 -2.97 25.75 10.66
CA LYS A 305 -3.76 24.69 11.30
C LYS A 305 -3.15 23.32 10.99
N THR A 306 -3.02 22.48 12.01
CA THR A 306 -2.38 21.18 11.87
C THR A 306 -3.31 20.13 11.26
N TRP A 307 -2.72 19.11 10.64
CA TRP A 307 -3.43 17.92 10.19
C TRP A 307 -3.59 16.94 11.35
N THR A 308 -4.80 16.41 11.53
CA THR A 308 -5.14 15.29 12.42
C THR A 308 -6.26 14.46 11.79
N PRO A 309 -6.54 13.25 12.29
CA PRO A 309 -7.68 12.46 11.80
C PRO A 309 -9.03 13.19 11.87
N ASP A 310 -9.25 14.02 12.89
CA ASP A 310 -10.51 14.76 13.06
C ASP A 310 -10.52 16.12 12.35
N ALA A 311 -9.35 16.62 11.97
CA ALA A 311 -9.18 17.91 11.31
C ALA A 311 -8.07 17.81 10.24
N PRO A 312 -8.35 17.18 9.10
CA PRO A 312 -7.36 16.96 8.03
C PRO A 312 -7.08 18.25 7.24
N ASN A 313 -6.52 19.26 7.88
CA ASN A 313 -6.18 20.53 7.23
C ASN A 313 -5.03 20.32 6.24
N LEU A 314 -5.32 20.43 4.94
CA LEU A 314 -4.34 20.37 3.86
C LEU A 314 -4.13 21.75 3.23
N TYR A 315 -2.90 22.02 2.80
CA TYR A 315 -2.51 23.26 2.13
C TYR A 315 -1.92 22.93 0.77
N ASN A 316 -2.55 23.43 -0.28
CA ASN A 316 -2.00 23.35 -1.62
C ASN A 316 -0.79 24.27 -1.74
N MET A 317 0.19 23.85 -2.55
CA MET A 317 1.37 24.64 -2.85
C MET A 317 1.64 24.63 -4.35
N THR A 318 2.04 25.77 -4.87
CA THR A 318 2.59 25.90 -6.23
C THR A 318 4.11 25.99 -6.12
N VAL A 319 4.82 25.14 -6.88
CA VAL A 319 6.29 25.12 -6.96
C VAL A 319 6.70 25.49 -8.39
N THR A 320 7.59 26.46 -8.53
CA THR A 320 8.07 26.95 -9.83
C THR A 320 9.60 26.89 -9.91
N VAL A 321 10.11 26.33 -11.01
CA VAL A 321 11.53 26.30 -11.37
C VAL A 321 11.67 26.63 -12.85
N GLY A 322 12.31 27.75 -13.18
CA GLY A 322 12.40 28.22 -14.56
C GLY A 322 11.02 28.39 -15.18
N ASP A 323 10.77 27.68 -16.28
CA ASP A 323 9.48 27.68 -17.00
C ASP A 323 8.51 26.59 -16.48
N ASP A 324 8.94 25.72 -15.57
CA ASP A 324 8.10 24.65 -15.02
C ASP A 324 7.36 25.10 -13.77
N THR A 325 6.08 24.74 -13.70
CA THR A 325 5.23 24.97 -12.53
C THR A 325 4.41 23.71 -12.25
N ALA A 326 4.55 23.20 -11.04
CA ALA A 326 3.82 22.04 -10.55
C ALA A 326 3.02 22.38 -9.28
N GLN A 327 1.89 21.71 -9.11
CA GLN A 327 1.08 21.77 -7.89
C GLN A 327 1.42 20.59 -6.97
N THR A 328 1.37 20.81 -5.67
CA THR A 328 1.52 19.79 -4.63
C THR A 328 0.65 20.18 -3.44
N TYR A 329 0.69 19.41 -2.35
CA TYR A 329 0.01 19.74 -1.11
C TYR A 329 0.78 19.21 0.11
N THR A 330 0.42 19.70 1.29
CA THR A 330 0.92 19.15 2.56
C THR A 330 -0.10 19.28 3.69
N GLY A 331 0.13 18.53 4.76
CA GLY A 331 -0.53 18.69 6.05
C GLY A 331 0.52 18.93 7.12
N PHE A 332 0.34 19.98 7.93
CA PHE A 332 1.30 20.32 8.99
C PHE A 332 1.08 19.43 10.21
N ARG A 333 2.02 18.53 10.51
CA ARG A 333 1.90 17.62 11.66
C ARG A 333 3.24 17.10 12.15
N THR A 334 3.34 16.86 13.45
CA THR A 334 4.50 16.26 14.10
C THR A 334 4.09 14.97 14.79
N VAL A 335 4.80 13.88 14.50
CA VAL A 335 4.59 12.57 15.14
C VAL A 335 5.82 12.20 15.95
N GLU A 336 5.61 11.69 17.16
CA GLU A 336 6.69 11.36 18.09
C GLU A 336 6.36 10.08 18.87
N ARG A 337 7.39 9.27 19.14
CA ARG A 337 7.40 8.38 20.30
C ARG A 337 7.85 9.20 21.50
N LYS A 338 6.99 9.35 22.50
CA LYS A 338 7.29 10.15 23.69
C LYS A 338 6.91 9.43 24.97
N GLU A 339 7.78 9.52 25.98
CA GLU A 339 7.45 9.05 27.32
C GLU A 339 6.43 9.98 27.97
N ILE A 340 5.27 9.43 28.29
CA ILE A 340 4.20 10.11 29.01
C ILE A 340 3.70 9.12 30.06
N ASP A 341 3.84 9.52 31.32
CA ASP A 341 3.40 8.75 32.48
C ASP A 341 4.21 7.45 32.70
N GLY A 342 5.49 7.47 32.34
CA GLY A 342 6.37 6.30 32.39
C GLY A 342 6.09 5.26 31.29
N VAL A 343 5.30 5.62 30.28
CA VAL A 343 4.94 4.78 29.13
C VAL A 343 5.36 5.48 27.85
N GLN A 344 6.02 4.76 26.93
CA GLN A 344 6.26 5.27 25.58
C GLN A 344 4.95 5.26 24.80
N ARG A 345 4.54 6.44 24.32
CA ARG A 345 3.26 6.63 23.63
C ARG A 345 3.48 7.15 22.23
N PHE A 346 2.53 6.83 21.37
CA PHE A 346 2.35 7.53 20.11
C PHE A 346 1.75 8.92 20.37
N VAL A 347 2.41 9.96 19.88
CA VAL A 347 2.02 11.35 20.08
C VAL A 347 1.91 12.04 18.73
N LEU A 348 0.75 12.64 18.46
CA LEU A 348 0.49 13.45 17.27
C LEU A 348 0.23 14.90 17.70
N ASN A 349 1.01 15.84 17.17
CA ASN A 349 0.92 17.27 17.47
C ASN A 349 0.96 17.55 19.00
N GLY A 350 1.83 16.84 19.71
CA GLY A 350 2.00 16.94 21.16
C GLY A 350 0.91 16.27 22.01
N LYS A 351 -0.07 15.58 21.38
CA LYS A 351 -1.14 14.87 22.08
C LYS A 351 -1.02 13.35 21.91
N PRO A 352 -1.02 12.55 23.00
CA PRO A 352 -1.14 11.11 22.92
C PRO A 352 -2.40 10.69 22.17
N MET A 353 -2.30 9.65 21.35
CA MET A 353 -3.43 9.14 20.57
C MET A 353 -3.39 7.62 20.54
N PHE A 354 -4.56 7.00 20.74
CA PHE A 354 -4.76 5.58 20.49
C PHE A 354 -5.07 5.37 19.01
N GLN A 355 -4.33 4.48 18.36
CA GLN A 355 -4.54 4.14 16.96
C GLN A 355 -5.41 2.88 16.88
N PHE A 356 -6.53 2.95 16.18
CA PHE A 356 -7.40 1.80 15.98
C PHE A 356 -8.00 1.77 14.59
N GLY A 357 -7.90 0.60 13.96
CA GLY A 357 -8.40 0.37 12.62
C GLY A 357 -8.09 -1.05 12.13
N PRO A 358 -8.38 -1.34 10.85
CA PRO A 358 -8.19 -2.68 10.33
C PRO A 358 -6.80 -2.90 9.73
N LEU A 359 -6.51 -4.17 9.53
CA LEU A 359 -5.56 -4.63 8.53
C LEU A 359 -6.24 -4.60 7.16
N ASP A 360 -5.58 -4.01 6.17
CA ASP A 360 -6.12 -3.90 4.80
C ASP A 360 -5.19 -4.59 3.80
N GLN A 361 -5.66 -5.72 3.25
CA GLN A 361 -4.96 -6.49 2.21
C GLN A 361 -4.90 -5.75 0.87
N GLY A 362 -5.88 -4.87 0.58
CA GLY A 362 -5.97 -4.17 -0.71
C GLY A 362 -6.32 -5.06 -1.90
N TYR A 363 -7.02 -6.17 -1.71
CA TYR A 363 -7.46 -7.07 -2.79
C TYR A 363 -8.92 -6.82 -3.20
N TRP A 364 -9.19 -7.05 -4.48
CA TRP A 364 -10.49 -6.90 -5.14
C TRP A 364 -10.81 -8.17 -5.93
N PRO A 365 -12.03 -8.73 -5.85
CA PRO A 365 -12.34 -10.01 -6.49
C PRO A 365 -12.32 -9.95 -8.02
N ASP A 366 -12.54 -8.77 -8.60
CA ASP A 366 -12.67 -8.52 -10.03
C ASP A 366 -11.41 -7.88 -10.65
N GLY A 367 -10.59 -7.19 -9.84
CA GLY A 367 -9.36 -6.48 -10.27
C GLY A 367 -8.06 -6.85 -9.52
N LEU A 368 -8.13 -7.74 -8.52
CA LEU A 368 -7.02 -8.20 -7.66
C LEU A 368 -6.32 -7.04 -6.94
N HIS A 369 -5.07 -6.69 -7.29
CA HIS A 369 -4.40 -5.52 -6.70
C HIS A 369 -5.04 -4.19 -7.10
N SER A 370 -5.81 -4.15 -8.19
CA SER A 370 -6.42 -2.93 -8.70
C SER A 370 -7.88 -2.86 -8.29
N ALA A 371 -8.26 -1.82 -7.53
CA ALA A 371 -9.67 -1.53 -7.36
C ALA A 371 -10.34 -1.27 -8.73
N PRO A 372 -11.62 -1.61 -8.92
CA PRO A 372 -12.33 -1.36 -10.17
C PRO A 372 -12.30 0.12 -10.60
N SER A 373 -12.29 1.04 -9.63
CA SER A 373 -12.27 2.48 -9.86
C SER A 373 -11.72 3.24 -8.64
N TYR A 374 -11.39 4.52 -8.83
CA TYR A 374 -11.07 5.42 -7.72
C TYR A 374 -12.20 5.50 -6.70
N GLU A 375 -13.46 5.54 -7.15
CA GLU A 375 -14.64 5.52 -6.28
C GLU A 375 -14.69 4.26 -5.42
N ALA A 376 -14.45 3.08 -6.01
CA ALA A 376 -14.43 1.81 -5.29
C ALA A 376 -13.38 1.84 -4.17
N MET A 377 -12.14 2.22 -4.51
CA MET A 377 -11.04 2.36 -3.55
C MET A 377 -11.38 3.32 -2.40
N VAL A 378 -11.95 4.48 -2.73
CA VAL A 378 -12.35 5.52 -1.77
C VAL A 378 -13.50 5.05 -0.87
N SER A 379 -14.37 4.15 -1.35
CA SER A 379 -15.52 3.66 -0.59
C SER A 379 -15.11 2.83 0.64
N ASP A 380 -14.05 2.02 0.54
CA ASP A 380 -13.50 1.28 1.68
C ASP A 380 -13.00 2.25 2.77
N LEU A 381 -12.30 3.32 2.38
CA LEU A 381 -11.82 4.35 3.32
C LEU A 381 -12.96 5.12 3.99
N HIS A 382 -14.00 5.47 3.23
CA HIS A 382 -15.19 6.11 3.78
C HIS A 382 -15.92 5.19 4.76
N TYR A 383 -16.04 3.91 4.45
CA TYR A 383 -16.66 2.93 5.33
C TYR A 383 -15.94 2.87 6.69
N LEU A 384 -14.62 2.74 6.69
CA LEU A 384 -13.83 2.68 7.92
C LEU A 384 -13.91 3.96 8.74
N LYS A 385 -13.83 5.13 8.08
CA LYS A 385 -14.02 6.42 8.74
C LYS A 385 -15.41 6.54 9.35
N SER A 386 -16.43 6.00 8.68
CA SER A 386 -17.81 6.02 9.15
C SER A 386 -18.02 5.19 10.42
N LEU A 387 -17.20 4.16 10.69
CA LEU A 387 -17.20 3.37 11.92
C LEU A 387 -16.51 4.08 13.10
N GLY A 388 -15.89 5.24 12.87
CA GLY A 388 -15.15 6.00 13.88
C GLY A 388 -13.67 5.62 13.97
N MET A 389 -13.15 4.81 13.04
CA MET A 389 -11.73 4.45 13.02
C MET A 389 -10.87 5.64 12.58
N ASN A 390 -9.64 5.71 13.12
CA ASN A 390 -8.69 6.79 12.84
C ASN A 390 -7.40 6.31 12.18
N PHE A 391 -7.27 5.00 11.97
CA PHE A 391 -6.05 4.33 11.55
C PHE A 391 -6.37 3.22 10.54
N LEU A 392 -5.39 2.85 9.72
CA LEU A 392 -5.40 1.68 8.85
C LEU A 392 -3.95 1.20 8.66
N ARG A 393 -3.73 -0.12 8.73
CA ARG A 393 -2.44 -0.74 8.37
C ARG A 393 -2.57 -1.31 6.96
N LYS A 394 -1.86 -0.72 6.00
CA LYS A 394 -1.81 -1.22 4.62
C LYS A 394 -0.82 -2.37 4.59
N HIS A 395 -1.33 -3.58 4.40
CA HIS A 395 -0.58 -4.80 4.64
C HIS A 395 0.21 -5.25 3.41
N ILE A 396 1.53 -5.33 3.55
CA ILE A 396 2.52 -5.90 2.61
C ILE A 396 2.25 -5.63 1.11
N LYS A 397 1.73 -4.44 0.81
CA LYS A 397 1.36 -3.93 -0.52
C LYS A 397 1.48 -2.41 -0.50
N VAL A 398 1.85 -1.79 -1.62
CA VAL A 398 1.82 -0.32 -1.78
C VAL A 398 0.66 0.03 -2.71
N GLU A 399 -0.25 0.91 -2.30
CA GLU A 399 -1.39 1.31 -3.14
C GLU A 399 -1.01 2.43 -4.14
N PRO A 400 -1.87 2.73 -5.14
CA PRO A 400 -1.70 3.95 -5.94
C PRO A 400 -1.59 5.20 -5.06
N ASP A 401 -0.81 6.21 -5.47
CA ASP A 401 -0.65 7.49 -4.75
C ASP A 401 -2.02 8.14 -4.37
N LEU A 402 -3.06 7.88 -5.17
CA LEU A 402 -4.43 8.34 -4.93
C LEU A 402 -5.10 7.75 -3.67
N PHE A 403 -4.69 6.57 -3.22
CA PHE A 403 -5.12 5.99 -1.94
C PHE A 403 -4.65 6.84 -0.77
N TYR A 404 -3.36 7.20 -0.76
CA TYR A 404 -2.78 8.03 0.29
C TYR A 404 -3.33 9.45 0.24
N TYR A 405 -3.55 10.01 -0.96
CA TYR A 405 -4.25 11.29 -1.10
C TYR A 405 -5.68 11.28 -0.53
N ALA A 406 -6.41 10.18 -0.74
CA ALA A 406 -7.72 10.00 -0.14
C ALA A 406 -7.64 9.91 1.39
N ALA A 407 -6.67 9.16 1.94
CA ALA A 407 -6.43 9.06 3.38
C ALA A 407 -6.03 10.42 3.99
N ASP A 408 -5.19 11.20 3.31
CA ASP A 408 -4.80 12.56 3.71
C ASP A 408 -6.01 13.48 3.80
N THR A 409 -6.88 13.42 2.80
CA THR A 409 -8.07 14.28 2.68
C THR A 409 -9.14 13.90 3.71
N MET A 410 -9.31 12.60 4.00
CA MET A 410 -10.29 12.11 4.96
C MET A 410 -9.83 12.20 6.41
N GLY A 411 -8.52 12.29 6.66
CA GLY A 411 -7.96 12.18 8.00
C GLY A 411 -7.97 10.74 8.50
N LEU A 412 -7.29 9.84 7.79
CA LEU A 412 -7.04 8.47 8.22
C LEU A 412 -5.52 8.27 8.36
N ILE A 413 -5.04 7.77 9.49
CA ILE A 413 -3.61 7.47 9.69
C ILE A 413 -3.27 6.17 8.97
N ILE A 414 -2.17 6.17 8.24
CA ILE A 414 -1.66 4.98 7.55
C ILE A 414 -0.36 4.52 8.23
N MET A 415 -0.31 3.22 8.55
CA MET A 415 0.93 2.47 8.68
C MET A 415 1.17 1.73 7.36
N GLN A 416 2.26 2.06 6.68
CA GLN A 416 2.61 1.48 5.39
C GLN A 416 3.60 0.32 5.58
N ASP A 417 3.18 -0.89 5.27
CA ASP A 417 4.05 -2.06 5.29
C ASP A 417 4.89 -2.16 4.02
N MET A 418 6.13 -2.61 4.16
CA MET A 418 6.93 -3.11 3.04
C MET A 418 6.34 -4.43 2.51
N PRO A 419 6.17 -4.61 1.19
CA PRO A 419 5.88 -5.92 0.62
C PRO A 419 6.92 -6.97 1.06
N ALA A 420 6.44 -8.07 1.64
CA ALA A 420 7.33 -9.09 2.18
C ALA A 420 7.99 -9.94 1.08
N LEU A 421 9.18 -10.49 1.36
CA LEU A 421 9.72 -11.61 0.58
C LEU A 421 8.94 -12.90 0.93
N ASP A 422 9.30 -13.99 0.25
CA ASP A 422 8.83 -15.34 0.56
C ASP A 422 9.13 -15.76 2.03
N LEU A 423 8.40 -16.74 2.55
CA LEU A 423 8.60 -17.30 3.89
C LEU A 423 9.95 -18.01 4.06
N ARG A 424 10.59 -18.41 2.97
CA ARG A 424 11.92 -19.02 2.99
C ARG A 424 12.97 -17.99 3.41
N ALA A 425 14.06 -18.49 3.99
CA ALA A 425 15.22 -17.65 4.28
C ALA A 425 15.76 -17.06 2.95
N PRO A 426 15.84 -15.72 2.83
CA PRO A 426 16.26 -15.11 1.57
C PRO A 426 17.75 -15.31 1.30
N THR A 427 18.12 -15.27 0.02
CA THR A 427 19.51 -15.14 -0.41
C THR A 427 20.03 -13.72 -0.17
N PRO A 428 21.36 -13.49 -0.22
CA PRO A 428 21.91 -12.14 -0.14
C PRO A 428 21.39 -11.18 -1.22
N ASP A 429 21.14 -11.70 -2.43
CA ASP A 429 20.61 -10.90 -3.54
C ASP A 429 19.15 -10.50 -3.29
N GLN A 430 18.35 -11.41 -2.70
CA GLN A 430 16.98 -11.14 -2.25
C GLN A 430 16.91 -10.11 -1.14
N GLN A 431 17.84 -10.15 -0.18
CA GLN A 431 17.91 -9.08 0.81
C GLN A 431 18.34 -7.74 0.24
N THR A 432 19.32 -7.73 -0.65
CA THR A 432 19.77 -6.49 -1.30
C THR A 432 18.62 -5.85 -2.08
N GLU A 433 17.82 -6.66 -2.77
CA GLU A 433 16.67 -6.18 -3.52
C GLU A 433 15.53 -5.71 -2.62
N PHE A 434 15.25 -6.41 -1.53
CA PHE A 434 14.30 -5.97 -0.52
C PHE A 434 14.68 -4.61 0.08
N GLU A 435 15.95 -4.44 0.49
CA GLU A 435 16.45 -3.17 1.04
C GLU A 435 16.39 -2.03 0.00
N ARG A 436 16.71 -2.32 -1.27
CA ARG A 436 16.59 -1.34 -2.37
C ARG A 436 15.14 -0.87 -2.53
N GLN A 437 14.17 -1.79 -2.58
CA GLN A 437 12.76 -1.43 -2.74
C GLN A 437 12.17 -0.76 -1.49
N LEU A 438 12.61 -1.16 -0.30
CA LEU A 438 12.26 -0.50 0.95
C LEU A 438 12.67 0.98 0.94
N ASP A 439 13.90 1.28 0.51
CA ASP A 439 14.38 2.65 0.35
C ASP A 439 13.54 3.45 -0.64
N ILE A 440 13.15 2.83 -1.76
CA ILE A 440 12.30 3.46 -2.78
C ILE A 440 10.90 3.75 -2.21
N MET A 441 10.27 2.78 -1.56
CA MET A 441 8.94 2.94 -0.95
C MET A 441 8.95 4.09 0.05
N VAL A 442 9.91 4.11 0.98
CA VAL A 442 9.99 5.15 2.02
C VAL A 442 10.19 6.53 1.40
N ARG A 443 11.14 6.69 0.47
CA ARG A 443 11.45 7.99 -0.14
C ARG A 443 10.29 8.52 -0.98
N SER A 444 9.62 7.65 -1.74
CA SER A 444 8.53 8.05 -2.63
C SER A 444 7.22 8.37 -1.90
N HIS A 445 7.07 7.93 -0.64
CA HIS A 445 5.83 8.06 0.13
C HIS A 445 5.95 8.93 1.40
N MET A 446 7.16 9.30 1.85
CA MET A 446 7.35 10.06 3.09
C MET A 446 6.69 11.45 3.10
N SER A 447 6.33 11.99 1.92
CA SER A 447 5.66 13.30 1.81
C SER A 447 4.14 13.24 2.03
N PHE A 448 3.53 12.06 2.07
CA PHE A 448 2.10 11.91 2.39
C PHE A 448 1.83 12.20 3.88
N PRO A 449 1.00 13.21 4.22
CA PRO A 449 0.69 13.57 5.61
C PRO A 449 0.13 12.43 6.47
N SER A 450 -0.68 11.54 5.88
CA SER A 450 -1.37 10.42 6.53
C SER A 450 -0.46 9.27 6.89
N ILE A 451 0.64 9.07 6.17
CA ILE A 451 1.62 8.04 6.51
C ILE A 451 2.42 8.54 7.71
N LEU A 452 2.15 7.94 8.87
CA LEU A 452 2.82 8.30 10.12
C LEU A 452 3.84 7.25 10.56
N THR A 453 3.73 6.04 10.03
CA THR A 453 4.62 4.92 10.36
C THR A 453 4.93 4.09 9.12
N PHE A 454 6.19 3.70 8.96
CA PHE A 454 6.60 2.66 8.01
C PHE A 454 6.91 1.37 8.75
N MET A 455 6.51 0.22 8.19
CA MET A 455 6.73 -1.10 8.77
C MET A 455 7.66 -1.93 7.86
N ILE A 456 8.70 -2.57 8.44
CA ILE A 456 9.71 -3.31 7.67
C ILE A 456 9.35 -4.79 7.52
N TYR A 457 9.28 -5.55 8.61
CA TYR A 457 9.04 -7.00 8.55
C TYR A 457 7.72 -7.39 9.22
N ASN A 458 6.85 -8.05 8.45
CA ASN A 458 5.68 -8.73 8.98
C ASN A 458 6.04 -10.17 9.37
N GLU A 459 5.84 -10.56 10.63
CA GLU A 459 5.90 -11.96 11.09
C GLU A 459 7.20 -12.71 10.78
N GLY A 460 8.28 -11.98 10.53
CA GLY A 460 9.56 -12.51 10.07
C GLY A 460 9.56 -13.09 8.65
N TRP A 461 8.57 -12.77 7.83
CA TRP A 461 8.51 -13.18 6.42
C TRP A 461 9.67 -12.52 5.67
N GLY A 462 10.55 -13.33 5.07
CA GLY A 462 11.76 -12.82 4.45
C GLY A 462 12.82 -12.30 5.42
N GLN A 463 12.62 -12.42 6.74
CA GLN A 463 13.55 -11.85 7.71
C GLN A 463 14.65 -12.85 8.06
N LEU A 464 15.91 -12.44 7.89
CA LEU A 464 17.05 -13.21 8.36
C LEU A 464 17.11 -13.22 9.90
N ASP A 465 17.45 -14.37 10.48
CA ASP A 465 17.56 -14.52 11.93
C ASP A 465 18.80 -13.82 12.53
N THR A 466 19.62 -13.19 11.69
CA THR A 466 20.75 -12.32 12.07
C THR A 466 20.32 -10.93 12.55
N ALA A 467 19.01 -10.67 12.65
CA ALA A 467 18.42 -9.40 13.05
C ALA A 467 18.81 -8.20 12.14
N PRO A 468 18.55 -8.28 10.80
CA PRO A 468 18.88 -7.20 9.86
C PRO A 468 18.22 -5.86 10.22
N GLU A 469 17.11 -5.88 10.97
CA GLU A 469 16.44 -4.69 11.45
C GLU A 469 17.34 -3.74 12.27
N ILE A 470 18.41 -4.26 12.90
CA ILE A 470 19.39 -3.47 13.69
C ILE A 470 20.08 -2.42 12.81
N GLU A 471 20.34 -2.72 11.54
CA GLU A 471 21.01 -1.81 10.60
C GLU A 471 20.00 -1.07 9.71
N ILE A 472 18.94 -1.75 9.26
CA ILE A 472 17.93 -1.16 8.38
C ILE A 472 17.18 -0.03 9.10
N THR A 473 16.83 -0.20 10.38
CA THR A 473 16.01 0.80 11.10
C THR A 473 16.72 2.14 11.27
N PRO A 474 17.98 2.22 11.74
CA PRO A 474 18.72 3.50 11.77
C PRO A 474 18.91 4.13 10.39
N HIS A 475 19.10 3.33 9.34
CA HIS A 475 19.18 3.82 7.97
C HIS A 475 17.89 4.53 7.55
N LEU A 476 16.74 3.89 7.74
CA LEU A 476 15.45 4.52 7.47
C LEU A 476 15.21 5.76 8.34
N ALA A 477 15.57 5.72 9.62
CA ALA A 477 15.43 6.87 10.52
C ALA A 477 16.24 8.09 10.00
N SER A 478 17.38 7.86 9.36
CA SER A 478 18.19 8.92 8.74
C SER A 478 17.46 9.58 7.56
N ILE A 479 16.80 8.78 6.72
CA ILE A 479 16.00 9.25 5.58
C ILE A 479 14.80 10.06 6.07
N LEU A 480 14.07 9.50 7.03
CA LEU A 480 12.85 10.10 7.59
C LEU A 480 13.14 11.36 8.41
N SER A 481 14.35 11.49 8.96
CA SER A 481 14.80 12.64 9.76
C SER A 481 13.80 13.02 10.86
N GLY A 482 13.18 12.03 11.50
CA GLY A 482 12.22 12.21 12.60
C GLY A 482 10.80 12.65 12.19
N HIS A 483 10.45 12.66 10.90
CA HIS A 483 9.10 13.05 10.44
C HIS A 483 8.07 11.92 10.45
N GLN A 484 8.49 10.68 10.57
CA GLN A 484 7.66 9.47 10.68
C GLN A 484 8.33 8.49 11.65
N LEU A 485 7.52 7.61 12.24
CA LEU A 485 7.99 6.52 13.09
C LEU A 485 8.26 5.25 12.27
N ILE A 486 8.97 4.30 12.88
CA ILE A 486 9.31 3.01 12.26
C ILE A 486 8.84 1.86 13.15
N ASN A 487 8.02 0.97 12.59
CA ASN A 487 7.70 -0.33 13.16
C ASN A 487 8.61 -1.38 12.52
N SER A 488 9.75 -1.69 13.14
CA SER A 488 10.76 -2.53 12.51
C SER A 488 10.32 -3.97 12.29
N VAL A 489 9.52 -4.51 13.22
CA VAL A 489 9.07 -5.90 13.22
C VAL A 489 7.66 -5.91 13.81
N SER A 490 6.70 -6.41 13.04
CA SER A 490 5.31 -6.59 13.46
C SER A 490 5.05 -8.06 13.76
N GLY A 491 4.56 -8.35 14.96
CA GLY A 491 4.16 -9.70 15.34
C GLY A 491 5.29 -10.58 15.86
N TRP A 492 5.69 -11.53 15.04
CA TRP A 492 6.67 -12.56 15.41
C TRP A 492 8.10 -12.11 15.05
N ASN A 493 9.10 -12.77 15.64
CA ASN A 493 10.50 -12.67 15.22
C ASN A 493 11.19 -11.29 15.40
N ASP A 494 10.93 -10.60 16.51
CA ASP A 494 11.78 -9.49 16.98
C ASP A 494 13.17 -10.01 17.40
N TRP A 495 14.03 -10.32 16.42
CA TRP A 495 15.32 -10.96 16.65
C TRP A 495 16.29 -10.07 17.41
N ALA A 496 16.27 -8.76 17.16
CA ALA A 496 17.03 -7.77 17.91
C ALA A 496 16.74 -7.85 19.42
N GLN A 497 15.47 -7.89 19.81
CA GLN A 497 15.11 -8.06 21.21
C GLN A 497 15.42 -9.47 21.72
N GLN A 498 15.02 -10.51 20.98
CA GLN A 498 15.10 -11.90 21.42
C GLN A 498 16.55 -12.38 21.61
N LYS A 499 17.44 -12.03 20.69
CA LYS A 499 18.81 -12.55 20.65
C LYS A 499 19.81 -11.60 21.29
N PHE A 500 19.55 -10.29 21.24
CA PHE A 500 20.53 -9.27 21.64
C PHE A 500 20.01 -8.31 22.73
N ASN A 501 18.73 -8.42 23.14
CA ASN A 501 18.10 -7.54 24.12
C ASN A 501 18.14 -6.04 23.71
N LEU A 502 18.15 -5.78 22.40
CA LEU A 502 18.14 -4.44 21.82
C LEU A 502 16.71 -3.99 21.53
N SER A 503 16.42 -2.71 21.75
CA SER A 503 15.19 -2.08 21.25
C SER A 503 15.48 -1.50 19.87
N VAL A 504 14.82 -2.01 18.86
CA VAL A 504 14.92 -1.50 17.49
C VAL A 504 13.53 -1.05 17.05
N GLY A 505 13.47 0.14 16.45
CA GLY A 505 12.21 0.78 16.06
C GLY A 505 11.49 1.49 17.21
N ASP A 506 10.36 2.08 16.86
CA ASP A 506 9.52 2.86 17.77
C ASP A 506 8.49 2.00 18.50
N TYR A 507 8.10 0.86 17.93
CA TYR A 507 7.02 -0.01 18.38
C TYR A 507 7.54 -1.33 18.94
N HIS A 508 6.89 -1.82 20.01
CA HIS A 508 6.88 -3.23 20.40
C HIS A 508 5.51 -3.77 19.99
N ASP A 509 5.51 -4.45 18.86
CA ASP A 509 4.32 -4.92 18.18
C ASP A 509 4.20 -6.45 18.33
N ASN A 510 3.02 -6.95 18.65
CA ASN A 510 2.74 -8.39 18.69
C ASN A 510 1.46 -8.76 17.92
N HIS A 511 1.37 -10.03 17.53
CA HIS A 511 0.21 -10.61 16.84
C HIS A 511 -0.43 -11.66 17.74
N HIS A 512 -1.65 -11.43 18.19
CA HIS A 512 -2.41 -12.39 18.99
C HIS A 512 -3.89 -12.30 18.66
N TYR A 513 -4.30 -13.17 17.74
CA TYR A 513 -5.64 -13.22 17.19
C TYR A 513 -6.73 -13.42 18.26
N SER A 514 -6.62 -14.47 19.07
CA SER A 514 -7.69 -14.84 20.01
C SER A 514 -7.74 -14.02 21.30
N SER A 515 -6.64 -13.37 21.69
CA SER A 515 -6.52 -12.56 22.91
C SER A 515 -5.36 -11.55 22.81
N PRO A 516 -5.62 -10.25 22.67
CA PRO A 516 -4.57 -9.25 22.52
C PRO A 516 -3.65 -9.18 23.76
N GLN A 517 -2.34 -8.95 23.56
CA GLN A 517 -1.33 -8.89 24.65
C GLN A 517 -0.47 -7.61 24.59
N CYS A 518 -0.99 -6.58 23.92
CA CYS A 518 -0.37 -5.27 23.76
C CYS A 518 0.05 -4.61 25.09
N GLY A 519 1.34 -4.33 25.22
CA GLY A 519 1.91 -3.64 26.39
C GLY A 519 1.89 -4.44 27.69
N ALA A 520 1.49 -5.72 27.66
CA ALA A 520 1.34 -6.58 28.83
C ALA A 520 2.68 -7.12 29.36
N PRO A 521 2.82 -7.39 30.68
CA PRO A 521 4.02 -7.99 31.25
C PRO A 521 4.13 -9.51 31.02
N PHE A 522 3.05 -10.13 30.53
CA PHE A 522 2.99 -11.53 30.14
C PHE A 522 3.02 -11.66 28.63
N TYR A 523 3.47 -12.82 28.15
CA TYR A 523 3.57 -13.14 26.74
C TYR A 523 3.38 -14.64 26.53
N SER A 524 2.90 -15.02 25.34
CA SER A 524 2.87 -16.42 24.90
C SER A 524 4.21 -16.84 24.28
N ILE A 525 4.47 -18.15 24.16
CA ILE A 525 5.78 -18.72 23.76
C ILE A 525 6.29 -18.19 22.40
N ALA A 526 5.39 -17.80 21.49
CA ALA A 526 5.75 -17.29 20.17
C ALA A 526 6.13 -15.79 20.17
N SER A 527 5.93 -15.07 21.29
CA SER A 527 6.17 -13.63 21.40
C SER A 527 7.30 -13.28 22.38
N THR A 528 7.67 -12.00 22.40
CA THR A 528 8.59 -11.45 23.40
C THR A 528 7.85 -10.78 24.55
N PRO A 529 8.47 -10.69 25.75
CA PRO A 529 7.98 -9.80 26.79
C PRO A 529 7.93 -8.36 26.29
N ASN A 530 6.93 -7.59 26.71
CA ASN A 530 6.82 -6.18 26.36
C ASN A 530 8.11 -5.41 26.67
N ASP A 531 8.60 -4.67 25.69
CA ASP A 531 9.74 -3.77 25.84
C ASP A 531 9.25 -2.36 26.20
N PRO A 532 9.36 -1.92 27.47
CA PRO A 532 8.81 -0.64 27.91
C PRO A 532 9.50 0.58 27.29
N ARG A 533 10.61 0.37 26.56
CA ARG A 533 11.33 1.42 25.80
C ARG A 533 10.68 1.74 24.45
N ARG A 534 9.64 1.00 24.05
CA ARG A 534 8.91 1.16 22.78
C ARG A 534 7.40 1.28 23.01
N ILE A 535 6.68 1.74 21.99
CA ILE A 535 5.23 1.87 22.00
C ILE A 535 4.62 0.46 21.97
N GLY A 536 3.95 0.04 23.03
CA GLY A 536 3.22 -1.24 23.05
C GLY A 536 2.04 -1.19 22.09
N PHE A 537 1.99 -2.14 21.14
CA PHE A 537 1.02 -2.14 20.03
C PHE A 537 0.55 -3.55 19.68
N GLN A 538 -0.71 -3.69 19.25
CA GLN A 538 -1.28 -4.93 18.75
C GLN A 538 -1.34 -4.89 17.21
N GLY A 539 -0.30 -5.31 16.51
CA GLY A 539 -0.18 -5.14 15.05
C GLY A 539 -1.10 -6.04 14.24
N GLU A 540 -1.58 -7.14 14.83
CA GLU A 540 -2.71 -7.94 14.34
C GLU A 540 -3.41 -8.62 15.52
N PHE A 541 -4.74 -8.57 15.53
CA PHE A 541 -5.59 -9.37 16.41
C PHE A 541 -6.99 -9.54 15.82
N GLY A 542 -7.83 -10.37 16.43
CA GLY A 542 -9.10 -10.78 15.83
C GLY A 542 -8.96 -12.12 15.15
N GLY A 543 -9.37 -12.28 13.89
CA GLY A 543 -9.39 -13.59 13.24
C GLY A 543 -10.63 -14.44 13.60
N VAL A 544 -11.68 -13.76 14.06
CA VAL A 544 -13.03 -14.30 14.13
C VAL A 544 -13.66 -14.07 12.78
N GLY A 545 -13.98 -15.15 12.06
CA GLY A 545 -14.69 -15.14 10.80
C GLY A 545 -16.15 -15.48 10.97
N VAL A 546 -16.92 -15.27 9.91
CA VAL A 546 -18.33 -15.63 9.83
C VAL A 546 -18.54 -16.57 8.65
N ASN A 547 -19.50 -17.47 8.78
CA ASN A 547 -19.90 -18.35 7.69
C ASN A 547 -20.64 -17.55 6.60
N THR A 548 -19.87 -16.98 5.66
CA THR A 548 -20.36 -16.23 4.51
C THR A 548 -21.06 -17.16 3.50
N THR A 549 -22.12 -16.68 2.87
CA THR A 549 -22.87 -17.45 1.86
C THR A 549 -22.08 -17.59 0.55
N ILE A 550 -22.39 -18.62 -0.25
CA ILE A 550 -21.64 -18.91 -1.49
C ILE A 550 -21.75 -17.78 -2.52
N GLU A 551 -22.79 -16.96 -2.44
CA GLU A 551 -23.02 -15.79 -3.29
C GLU A 551 -21.97 -14.69 -3.08
N HIS A 552 -21.40 -14.59 -1.88
CA HIS A 552 -20.43 -13.55 -1.48
C HIS A 552 -19.02 -14.10 -1.21
N LEU A 553 -18.85 -15.42 -1.30
CA LEU A 553 -17.56 -16.08 -1.21
C LEU A 553 -16.82 -16.03 -2.54
N TRP A 554 -15.48 -16.02 -2.45
CA TRP A 554 -14.65 -16.36 -3.59
C TRP A 554 -14.95 -17.79 -4.02
N ASN A 555 -15.67 -17.95 -5.14
CA ASN A 555 -16.20 -19.23 -5.59
C ASN A 555 -15.10 -20.11 -6.22
N ASP A 556 -14.15 -20.51 -5.39
CA ASP A 556 -13.04 -21.39 -5.68
C ASP A 556 -13.05 -22.56 -4.69
N ARG A 557 -12.97 -23.78 -5.22
CA ARG A 557 -13.08 -24.99 -4.40
C ARG A 557 -12.02 -25.06 -3.30
N ASP A 558 -10.78 -24.69 -3.61
CA ASP A 558 -9.66 -24.83 -2.69
C ASP A 558 -9.69 -23.71 -1.64
N SER A 559 -10.07 -22.49 -2.04
CA SER A 559 -10.33 -21.39 -1.09
C SER A 559 -11.48 -21.74 -0.12
N ILE A 560 -12.60 -22.26 -0.63
CA ILE A 560 -13.75 -22.68 0.20
C ILE A 560 -13.34 -23.80 1.16
N ALA A 561 -12.55 -24.78 0.70
CA ALA A 561 -12.04 -25.84 1.57
C ALA A 561 -11.09 -25.30 2.66
N GLY A 562 -10.45 -24.16 2.41
CA GLY A 562 -9.55 -23.47 3.32
C GLY A 562 -10.22 -22.60 4.38
N VAL A 563 -11.51 -22.24 4.24
CA VAL A 563 -12.21 -21.31 5.15
C VAL A 563 -12.12 -21.71 6.62
N ASN A 564 -12.21 -23.01 6.93
CA ASN A 564 -12.10 -23.52 8.31
C ASN A 564 -10.69 -23.38 8.93
N GLN A 565 -9.71 -22.86 8.19
CA GLN A 565 -8.37 -22.52 8.70
C GLN A 565 -8.34 -21.13 9.36
N THR A 566 -9.34 -20.29 9.12
CA THR A 566 -9.54 -19.04 9.87
C THR A 566 -9.87 -19.40 11.32
N TYR A 567 -9.12 -18.83 12.26
CA TYR A 567 -8.97 -19.28 13.64
C TYR A 567 -10.28 -19.68 14.35
N GLU A 568 -11.33 -18.89 14.18
CA GLU A 568 -12.67 -19.12 14.72
C GLU A 568 -13.69 -18.74 13.64
N ILE A 569 -14.68 -19.60 13.34
CA ILE A 569 -15.76 -19.31 12.38
C ILE A 569 -17.10 -19.38 13.10
N ASP A 570 -17.81 -18.25 13.13
CA ASP A 570 -19.13 -18.13 13.70
C ASP A 570 -20.24 -18.42 12.67
N ASP A 571 -21.33 -19.01 13.14
CA ASP A 571 -22.44 -19.47 12.28
C ASP A 571 -23.18 -18.32 11.58
N ASN A 572 -23.23 -17.14 12.19
CA ASN A 572 -23.90 -15.96 11.65
C ASN A 572 -23.36 -14.65 12.24
N ILE A 573 -23.75 -13.53 11.62
CA ILE A 573 -23.28 -12.18 11.98
C ILE A 573 -23.62 -11.76 13.41
N GLU A 574 -24.69 -12.27 14.03
CA GLU A 574 -25.05 -11.91 15.41
C GLU A 574 -24.01 -12.46 16.39
N ILE A 575 -23.64 -13.73 16.22
CA ILE A 575 -22.62 -14.40 17.03
C ILE A 575 -21.24 -13.77 16.75
N TRP A 576 -20.92 -13.53 15.48
CA TRP A 576 -19.68 -12.86 15.09
C TRP A 576 -19.54 -11.50 15.75
N ASN A 577 -20.58 -10.65 15.73
CA ASN A 577 -20.52 -9.36 16.40
C ASN A 577 -20.30 -9.50 17.90
N TYR A 578 -21.00 -10.43 18.57
CA TYR A 578 -20.74 -10.70 19.98
C TYR A 578 -19.27 -11.05 20.21
N ARG A 579 -18.75 -12.02 19.46
CA ARG A 579 -17.40 -12.56 19.66
C ARG A 579 -16.32 -11.53 19.31
N ALA A 580 -16.43 -10.84 18.18
CA ALA A 580 -15.51 -9.81 17.73
C ALA A 580 -15.46 -8.64 18.74
N LEU A 581 -16.61 -8.16 19.21
CA LEU A 581 -16.67 -7.11 20.23
C LEU A 581 -16.04 -7.57 21.55
N ARG A 582 -16.18 -8.85 21.95
CA ARG A 582 -15.45 -9.39 23.12
C ARG A 582 -13.93 -9.29 22.96
N VAL A 583 -13.39 -9.55 21.76
CA VAL A 583 -11.94 -9.39 21.50
C VAL A 583 -11.53 -7.91 21.61
N ILE A 584 -12.36 -6.98 21.15
CA ILE A 584 -12.09 -5.55 21.26
C ILE A 584 -12.15 -5.07 22.72
N GLU A 585 -13.09 -5.59 23.51
CA GLU A 585 -13.16 -5.33 24.95
C GLU A 585 -11.87 -5.81 25.65
N GLU A 586 -11.31 -6.96 25.25
CA GLU A 586 -10.02 -7.44 25.79
C GLU A 586 -8.85 -6.50 25.41
N LEU A 587 -8.85 -5.90 24.21
CA LEU A 587 -7.88 -4.86 23.83
C LEU A 587 -8.04 -3.61 24.69
N ARG A 588 -9.29 -3.22 24.99
CA ARG A 588 -9.60 -2.12 25.93
C ARG A 588 -9.04 -2.44 27.32
N GLU A 589 -9.22 -3.66 27.82
CA GLU A 589 -8.63 -4.11 29.08
C GLU A 589 -7.09 -4.02 29.07
N GLN A 590 -6.43 -4.37 27.96
CA GLN A 590 -4.97 -4.17 27.83
C GLN A 590 -4.60 -2.69 27.97
N THR A 591 -5.41 -1.80 27.42
CA THR A 591 -5.24 -0.35 27.56
C THR A 591 -5.48 0.11 28.99
N GLU A 592 -6.47 -0.42 29.71
CA GLU A 592 -6.76 -0.08 31.10
C GLU A 592 -5.66 -0.56 32.05
N MET A 593 -5.24 -1.80 31.89
CA MET A 593 -4.38 -2.50 32.84
C MET A 593 -2.89 -2.34 32.54
N PHE A 594 -2.50 -2.15 31.27
CA PHE A 594 -1.10 -2.18 30.82
C PHE A 594 -0.76 -1.03 29.87
N ASN A 595 0.26 -1.19 29.02
CA ASN A 595 0.85 -0.09 28.26
C ASN A 595 0.44 -0.08 26.78
N CYS A 596 -0.80 -0.48 26.47
CA CYS A 596 -1.27 -0.52 25.10
C CYS A 596 -1.58 0.87 24.53
N ASN A 597 -1.19 1.11 23.27
CA ASN A 597 -1.38 2.38 22.56
C ASN A 597 -2.11 2.23 21.21
N GLY A 598 -2.52 1.03 20.83
CA GLY A 598 -3.31 0.83 19.62
C GLY A 598 -3.50 -0.64 19.26
N GLY A 599 -4.31 -0.87 18.24
CA GLY A 599 -4.50 -2.21 17.69
C GLY A 599 -5.04 -2.22 16.27
N VAL A 600 -4.76 -3.32 15.57
CA VAL A 600 -5.13 -3.57 14.18
C VAL A 600 -6.01 -4.81 14.11
N TYR A 601 -7.30 -4.62 13.85
CA TYR A 601 -8.24 -5.72 13.72
C TYR A 601 -8.13 -6.36 12.33
N THR A 602 -7.91 -7.67 12.25
CA THR A 602 -7.87 -8.38 10.96
C THR A 602 -9.30 -8.83 10.59
N GLN A 603 -9.99 -8.20 9.63
CA GLN A 603 -9.53 -7.24 8.59
C GLN A 603 -10.66 -6.41 7.91
N THR A 604 -10.35 -5.52 6.95
CA THR A 604 -11.32 -4.65 6.24
C THR A 604 -12.38 -5.46 5.48
N THR A 605 -11.95 -6.37 4.60
CA THR A 605 -12.84 -7.22 3.80
C THR A 605 -12.40 -8.68 3.89
N ASP A 606 -13.33 -9.60 3.63
CA ASP A 606 -12.96 -10.97 3.27
C ASP A 606 -12.03 -10.93 2.05
N VAL A 607 -11.12 -11.90 1.94
CA VAL A 607 -10.19 -12.02 0.81
C VAL A 607 -9.95 -13.49 0.50
N GLU A 608 -10.45 -13.92 -0.65
CA GLU A 608 -10.34 -15.29 -1.15
C GLU A 608 -10.68 -16.39 -0.11
N GLY A 609 -9.69 -16.95 0.58
CA GLY A 609 -9.87 -17.98 1.59
C GLY A 609 -10.10 -17.47 3.03
N GLU A 610 -9.98 -16.16 3.26
CA GLU A 610 -10.15 -15.53 4.57
C GLU A 610 -11.52 -14.83 4.66
N VAL A 611 -12.33 -15.23 5.64
CA VAL A 611 -13.73 -14.77 5.83
C VAL A 611 -13.95 -14.03 7.17
N ASN A 612 -12.96 -13.21 7.56
CA ASN A 612 -12.92 -12.44 8.80
C ASN A 612 -12.91 -10.93 8.57
N GLY A 613 -13.45 -10.48 7.43
CA GLY A 613 -13.63 -9.08 7.08
C GLY A 613 -14.82 -8.43 7.77
N PHE A 614 -14.79 -7.09 7.84
CA PHE A 614 -15.99 -6.31 8.15
C PHE A 614 -17.02 -6.33 7.04
N LEU A 615 -16.55 -6.42 5.80
CA LEU A 615 -17.35 -6.55 4.58
C LEU A 615 -17.02 -7.88 3.91
N THR A 616 -17.98 -8.44 3.18
CA THR A 616 -17.70 -9.52 2.23
C THR A 616 -16.72 -9.07 1.14
N TYR A 617 -16.12 -10.02 0.41
CA TYR A 617 -15.05 -9.70 -0.54
C TYR A 617 -15.54 -8.82 -1.71
N ASP A 618 -16.81 -8.93 -2.08
CA ASP A 618 -17.50 -8.07 -3.06
C ASP A 618 -18.00 -6.72 -2.51
N ARG A 619 -17.91 -6.50 -1.20
CA ARG A 619 -18.45 -5.33 -0.47
C ARG A 619 -19.99 -5.18 -0.58
N GLU A 620 -20.72 -6.28 -0.77
CA GLU A 620 -22.19 -6.27 -0.83
C GLU A 620 -22.84 -6.47 0.55
N GLU A 621 -22.25 -7.29 1.42
CA GLU A 621 -22.73 -7.49 2.79
C GLU A 621 -21.79 -6.86 3.82
N ASN A 622 -22.41 -6.25 4.83
CA ASN A 622 -21.72 -5.69 5.98
C ASN A 622 -21.98 -6.57 7.21
N HIS A 623 -20.91 -7.19 7.74
CA HIS A 623 -20.98 -8.01 8.94
C HIS A 623 -21.14 -7.18 10.23
N VAL A 624 -20.78 -5.90 10.20
CA VAL A 624 -20.68 -5.02 11.38
C VAL A 624 -22.03 -4.47 11.83
N ASP A 625 -22.39 -4.74 13.10
CA ASP A 625 -23.39 -3.96 13.83
C ASP A 625 -22.82 -2.56 14.14
N THR A 626 -23.11 -1.62 13.23
CA THR A 626 -22.49 -0.29 13.18
C THR A 626 -22.59 0.46 14.50
N GLU A 627 -23.72 0.38 15.21
CA GLU A 627 -23.91 1.13 16.45
C GLU A 627 -23.10 0.52 17.60
N LYS A 628 -23.06 -0.81 17.71
CA LYS A 628 -22.25 -1.49 18.72
C LYS A 628 -20.76 -1.26 18.51
N TRP A 629 -20.29 -1.38 17.27
CA TRP A 629 -18.88 -1.15 16.93
C TRP A 629 -18.45 0.28 17.19
N LYS A 630 -19.23 1.28 16.76
CA LYS A 630 -18.95 2.69 17.08
C LYS A 630 -18.86 2.93 18.58
N THR A 631 -19.78 2.34 19.35
CA THR A 631 -19.80 2.47 20.81
C THR A 631 -18.53 1.88 21.42
N GLU A 632 -18.11 0.69 20.98
CA GLU A 632 -16.93 0.02 21.52
C GLU A 632 -15.62 0.69 21.08
N ILE A 633 -15.54 1.17 19.83
CA ILE A 633 -14.41 1.98 19.34
C ILE A 633 -14.29 3.28 20.14
N GLN A 634 -15.40 3.97 20.39
CA GLN A 634 -15.38 5.16 21.23
C GLN A 634 -14.94 4.84 22.66
N ALA A 635 -15.36 3.69 23.20
CA ALA A 635 -14.94 3.25 24.53
C ALA A 635 -13.42 2.98 24.61
N LEU A 636 -12.78 2.44 23.56
CA LEU A 636 -11.32 2.34 23.47
C LEU A 636 -10.65 3.72 23.62
N TYR A 637 -11.11 4.70 22.83
CA TYR A 637 -10.56 6.06 22.85
C TYR A 637 -10.78 6.75 24.20
N ASP A 638 -11.98 6.63 24.78
CA ASP A 638 -12.31 7.21 26.09
C ASP A 638 -11.47 6.59 27.21
N THR A 639 -11.29 5.27 27.19
CA THR A 639 -10.43 4.55 28.13
C THR A 639 -8.98 5.02 28.04
N PHE A 640 -8.43 5.13 26.84
CA PHE A 640 -7.07 5.63 26.63
C PHE A 640 -6.93 7.08 27.13
N ASN A 641 -7.85 7.96 26.75
CA ASN A 641 -7.84 9.37 27.14
C ASN A 641 -7.96 9.55 28.66
N LYS A 642 -8.80 8.75 29.32
CA LYS A 642 -8.93 8.72 30.78
C LYS A 642 -7.62 8.27 31.45
N LYS A 643 -6.93 7.27 30.89
CA LYS A 643 -5.66 6.79 31.42
C LYS A 643 -4.57 7.86 31.36
N VAL A 644 -4.44 8.55 30.22
CA VAL A 644 -3.49 9.65 30.04
C VAL A 644 -3.85 10.86 30.92
N SER A 645 -5.12 11.27 30.96
CA SER A 645 -5.56 12.46 31.72
C SER A 645 -5.52 12.26 33.24
N GLY A 646 -5.83 11.03 33.70
CA GLY A 646 -5.82 10.67 35.11
C GLY A 646 -4.43 10.80 35.75
N TYR A 647 -3.36 10.65 34.97
CA TYR A 647 -2.00 10.86 35.45
C TYR A 647 -1.64 12.35 35.57
N GLN A 648 -1.98 13.17 34.56
CA GLN A 648 -1.76 14.63 34.61
C GLN A 648 -2.41 15.26 35.85
N THR A 649 -3.59 14.78 36.23
CA THR A 649 -4.30 15.23 37.45
C THR A 649 -3.56 14.81 38.74
N LYS A 650 -2.94 13.63 38.78
CA LYS A 650 -2.15 13.16 39.94
C LYS A 650 -0.85 13.95 40.11
N MET A 651 -0.14 14.25 39.02
CA MET A 651 1.06 15.10 39.05
C MET A 651 0.76 16.50 39.58
N SER A 652 -0.28 17.17 39.04
CA SER A 652 -0.64 18.53 39.48
C SER A 652 -0.94 18.62 40.98
N ARG A 653 -1.44 17.55 41.60
CA ARG A 653 -1.67 17.48 43.05
C ARG A 653 -0.41 17.21 43.86
N GLN A 654 0.53 16.44 43.32
CA GLN A 654 1.83 16.20 43.97
C GLN A 654 2.74 17.43 43.89
N ASP A 655 2.71 18.16 42.78
CA ASP A 655 3.45 19.42 42.60
C ASP A 655 2.86 20.58 43.43
N LEU A 656 1.59 20.49 43.85
CA LEU A 656 0.97 21.41 44.82
C LEU A 656 1.21 21.01 46.29
N MET A 657 1.75 19.81 46.53
CA MET A 657 2.08 19.28 47.87
C MET A 657 3.57 19.28 48.17
N MET A 658 4.42 19.59 47.18
CA MET A 658 5.84 19.95 47.34
C MET A 658 6.00 21.46 47.31
#